data_AF-A0A4D4M2U4-F1
#
_entry.id   AF-A0A4D4M2U4-F1
#
_cell.length_a   1.000
_cell.length_b   1.000
_cell.length_c   1.000
_cell.angle_alpha   90.00
_cell.angle_beta   90.00
_cell.angle_gamma   90.00
#
_symmetry.space_group_name_H-M   'P 1'
#
loop_
_entity.id
_entity.type
_entity.pdbx_description
1 polymer ?
#
loop_
_entity_poly.entity_id
_entity_poly.type
_entity_poly.pdbx_seq_one_letter_code
_entity_poly.pdbx_strand_id
1 'polypeptide(L)'
;MPPPPRAPGNLRARLTSFVGRDADIGTIRGDLASARLVTLLGPGGAGKTRLSQEAGEAVAGGMPDGVWLAELAPVDDPEVVPEVVLTALGARETVLHGAGAEEMRAVAERRDDPLVRLAEHCARRRMLLILDNCEHVVDAAAHLVAELLARCPGLTVLATSREPLGVPGELLRPVEPLPEPYALRLLADRGAAARPGFRVQDDPEAAAEICRRLDGMPLAIELAAARLRMLTPRQIADRLDDRFRLLTSGSRTVLPRQQTLRAVVDWSWELLDADERGVLRRLSVFAGGCDLAAAEAVCGPAALEALGSLVDKSLVVASLADGGGNDGMRYRLLETVAEYAGERLDESGERTAAERDHLTYYRELARTTDPLLRGAGQRAAIERFQLEYENLRTALRHAVAARDEQEALCLVLSLCWYWQMRDQRIEARTWATAVMALGPDPFAAPARPAPVLRESCTDSPPPMRPEILDEARRGVHLVHLACMDMDLEMWDTPRAREKLRVISETYRPGQPQICRSPGFLWFFAVMLTGDLDSTRAVVDASVRTCRELGYSWELAQALQMRANVLANRSFWAADATRDADEALEIFIRIGDVWGAAEALSARGEARERSGDYPRAAADYEAAITYAERLGAHAQAAVLGARLGSVLIDAGQGERGEQLLREVLDEGQGMVSEAMPAARLFLAIRLGRTGRLAEAREQLGMLRTDFGDVRFVVFDGFVVGVEAWLDATEGRYAEAVEKVRRALARAADQVTRVIAPHMFSVHLTTAAIALTGLDGGLRAPDAARCLAVCDQLLPPGHLPSVMEREVRAEAEAGVRAVLGDAAYEAAYAEGGGLSLEEAAALV
;
A
#
# COMPACT_ATOMS: atom_id res chain seq x y z
N MET A 1 -23.89 -12.80 26.47
CA MET A 1 -23.85 -11.94 25.26
C MET A 1 -22.40 -11.74 24.90
N PRO A 2 -22.01 -11.86 23.62
CA PRO A 2 -20.70 -11.39 23.17
C PRO A 2 -20.62 -9.87 23.42
N PRO A 3 -19.43 -9.32 23.73
CA PRO A 3 -19.24 -7.88 23.87
C PRO A 3 -19.65 -7.17 22.57
N PRO A 4 -20.19 -5.94 22.63
CA PRO A 4 -20.51 -5.18 21.43
C PRO A 4 -19.25 -5.01 20.58
N PRO A 5 -19.36 -5.06 19.24
CA PRO A 5 -18.21 -4.83 18.36
C PRO A 5 -17.60 -3.45 18.66
N ARG A 6 -16.28 -3.41 18.84
CA ARG A 6 -15.52 -2.16 18.95
C ARG A 6 -15.79 -1.32 17.70
N ALA A 7 -15.99 -0.02 17.87
CA ALA A 7 -16.00 0.90 16.74
C ALA A 7 -14.66 0.79 15.98
N PRO A 8 -14.65 0.85 14.64
CA PRO A 8 -13.41 0.83 13.86
C PRO A 8 -12.46 1.96 14.28
N GLY A 9 -11.15 1.73 14.29
CA GLY A 9 -10.15 2.75 14.62
C GLY A 9 -8.85 2.19 15.20
N ASN A 10 -7.85 3.05 15.36
CA ASN A 10 -6.51 2.71 15.87
C ASN A 10 -6.16 3.47 17.18
N LEU A 11 -7.16 4.01 17.88
CA LEU A 11 -6.96 4.68 19.18
C LEU A 11 -6.61 3.67 20.28
N ARG A 12 -5.55 3.99 21.04
CA ARG A 12 -4.97 3.11 22.08
C ARG A 12 -5.71 3.28 23.41
N ALA A 13 -6.08 2.16 24.03
CA ALA A 13 -6.61 2.16 25.40
C ALA A 13 -5.51 2.55 26.40
N ARG A 14 -5.77 3.52 27.29
CA ARG A 14 -4.76 4.05 28.22
C ARG A 14 -4.95 3.57 29.66
N LEU A 15 -3.81 3.36 30.34
CA LEU A 15 -3.71 2.82 31.71
C LEU A 15 -3.66 3.90 32.82
N THR A 16 -3.60 5.19 32.47
CA THR A 16 -3.52 6.30 33.45
C THR A 16 -4.74 7.19 33.35
N SER A 17 -5.20 7.75 34.48
CA SER A 17 -6.38 8.62 34.51
C SER A 17 -6.10 9.97 33.79
N PHE A 18 -7.11 10.47 33.06
CA PHE A 18 -7.09 11.80 32.45
C PHE A 18 -7.84 12.79 33.36
N VAL A 19 -7.15 13.82 33.83
CA VAL A 19 -7.63 14.65 34.94
C VAL A 19 -7.98 16.06 34.46
N GLY A 20 -9.24 16.45 34.65
CA GLY A 20 -9.64 17.87 34.71
C GLY A 20 -9.94 18.53 33.37
N ARG A 21 -10.16 17.73 32.34
CA ARG A 21 -10.42 18.15 30.97
C ARG A 21 -11.81 17.75 30.47
N ASP A 22 -12.71 17.33 31.37
CA ASP A 22 -14.08 16.92 31.00
C ASP A 22 -14.85 18.05 30.29
N ALA A 23 -14.65 19.29 30.75
CA ALA A 23 -15.19 20.48 30.10
C ALA A 23 -14.58 20.69 28.71
N ASP A 24 -13.26 20.54 28.57
CA ASP A 24 -12.55 20.70 27.29
C ASP A 24 -12.95 19.62 26.28
N ILE A 25 -13.12 18.36 26.71
CA ILE A 25 -13.66 17.28 25.87
C ILE A 25 -15.10 17.63 25.43
N GLY A 26 -15.93 18.13 26.35
CA GLY A 26 -17.28 18.57 26.04
C GLY A 26 -17.31 19.71 25.00
N THR A 27 -16.42 20.69 25.13
CA THR A 27 -16.26 21.78 24.17
C THR A 27 -15.76 21.27 22.83
N ILE A 28 -14.70 20.45 22.79
CA ILE A 28 -14.17 19.87 21.54
C ILE A 28 -15.23 19.03 20.85
N ARG A 29 -16.03 18.26 21.59
CA ARG A 29 -17.17 17.52 21.02
C ARG A 29 -18.19 18.44 20.38
N GLY A 30 -18.47 19.61 20.97
CA GLY A 30 -19.32 20.63 20.37
C GLY A 30 -18.69 21.26 19.12
N ASP A 31 -17.38 21.52 19.16
CA ASP A 31 -16.63 22.06 18.03
C ASP A 31 -16.61 21.06 16.86
N LEU A 32 -16.33 19.79 17.10
CA LEU A 32 -16.34 18.72 16.10
C LEU A 32 -17.74 18.44 15.51
N ALA A 33 -18.80 18.85 16.21
CA ALA A 33 -20.17 18.78 15.70
C ALA A 33 -20.57 20.00 14.84
N SER A 34 -19.83 21.12 14.94
CA SER A 34 -20.16 22.38 14.27
C SER A 34 -19.13 22.82 13.22
N ALA A 35 -17.90 22.32 13.30
CA ALA A 35 -16.80 22.57 12.38
C ALA A 35 -16.24 21.25 11.85
N ARG A 36 -15.71 21.27 10.61
CA ARG A 36 -15.07 20.12 9.96
C ARG A 36 -13.56 20.08 10.14
N LEU A 37 -12.96 21.17 10.62
CA LEU A 37 -11.56 21.25 11.00
C LEU A 37 -11.44 21.94 12.36
N VAL A 38 -10.91 21.21 13.33
CA VAL A 38 -10.56 21.75 14.65
C VAL A 38 -9.08 21.54 14.87
N THR A 39 -8.34 22.60 15.20
CA THR A 39 -6.91 22.49 15.53
C THR A 39 -6.71 22.81 17.01
N LEU A 40 -6.22 21.83 17.75
CA LEU A 40 -5.76 22.00 19.13
C LEU A 40 -4.41 22.72 19.11
N LEU A 41 -4.43 23.99 19.51
CA LEU A 41 -3.27 24.87 19.46
C LEU A 41 -2.64 24.99 20.84
N GLY A 42 -1.34 24.75 20.98
CA GLY A 42 -0.70 24.96 22.28
C GLY A 42 0.76 24.53 22.33
N PRO A 43 1.50 24.96 23.36
CA PRO A 43 2.91 24.63 23.52
C PRO A 43 3.12 23.12 23.75
N GLY A 44 4.35 22.65 23.51
CA GLY A 44 4.76 21.29 23.87
C GLY A 44 4.46 20.99 25.35
N GLY A 45 4.02 19.76 25.66
CA GLY A 45 3.69 19.36 27.03
C GLY A 45 2.34 19.83 27.59
N ALA A 46 1.55 20.60 26.83
CA ALA A 46 0.19 21.04 27.23
C ALA A 46 -0.86 19.90 27.25
N GLY A 47 -0.53 18.74 26.67
CA GLY A 47 -1.41 17.57 26.62
C GLY A 47 -2.29 17.47 25.37
N LYS A 48 -1.97 18.20 24.28
CA LYS A 48 -2.75 18.22 23.03
C LYS A 48 -3.02 16.83 22.46
N THR A 49 -1.97 16.02 22.31
CA THR A 49 -2.04 14.62 21.85
C THR A 49 -2.96 13.75 22.72
N ARG A 50 -2.96 13.98 24.04
CA ARG A 50 -3.83 13.21 24.94
C ARG A 50 -5.27 13.70 24.83
N LEU A 51 -5.46 15.01 24.79
CA LEU A 51 -6.78 15.62 24.66
C LEU A 51 -7.45 15.28 23.32
N SER A 52 -6.70 15.21 22.22
CA SER A 52 -7.24 14.84 20.90
C SER A 52 -7.75 13.39 20.89
N GLN A 53 -6.99 12.46 21.46
CA GLN A 53 -7.39 11.05 21.54
C GLN A 53 -8.60 10.84 22.46
N GLU A 54 -8.62 11.47 23.64
CA GLU A 54 -9.76 11.38 24.58
C GLU A 54 -11.03 12.00 23.98
N ALA A 55 -10.89 13.12 23.25
CA ALA A 55 -11.99 13.70 22.49
C ALA A 55 -12.45 12.77 21.35
N GLY A 56 -11.51 12.11 20.67
CA GLY A 56 -11.79 11.10 19.65
C GLY A 56 -12.59 9.91 20.18
N GLU A 57 -12.16 9.31 21.29
CA GLU A 57 -12.89 8.22 21.95
C GLU A 57 -14.29 8.65 22.39
N ALA A 58 -14.43 9.87 22.92
CA ALA A 58 -15.72 10.40 23.36
C ALA A 58 -16.72 10.61 22.21
N VAL A 59 -16.26 10.78 20.97
CA VAL A 59 -17.11 10.93 19.78
C VAL A 59 -17.20 9.67 18.92
N ALA A 60 -16.45 8.61 19.25
CA ALA A 60 -16.39 7.39 18.46
C ALA A 60 -17.77 6.76 18.20
N GLY A 61 -18.68 6.80 19.19
CA GLY A 61 -20.05 6.29 19.04
C GLY A 61 -20.91 7.06 18.02
N GLY A 62 -20.48 8.26 17.60
CA GLY A 62 -21.11 9.06 16.56
C GLY A 62 -20.42 9.01 15.20
N MET A 63 -19.35 8.22 15.05
CA MET A 63 -18.57 8.07 13.81
C MET A 63 -18.68 6.62 13.33
N PRO A 64 -19.63 6.30 12.42
CA PRO A 64 -19.84 4.93 11.98
C PRO A 64 -18.61 4.31 11.31
N ASP A 65 -17.78 5.13 10.65
CA ASP A 65 -16.55 4.71 9.96
C ASP A 65 -15.28 4.87 10.81
N GLY A 66 -15.46 5.15 12.11
CA GLY A 66 -14.39 5.07 13.10
C GLY A 66 -13.61 6.36 13.36
N VAL A 67 -12.62 6.24 14.25
CA VAL A 67 -11.69 7.32 14.64
C VAL A 67 -10.26 6.85 14.41
N TRP A 68 -9.51 7.65 13.64
CA TRP A 68 -8.20 7.27 13.13
C TRP A 68 -7.16 8.31 13.50
N LEU A 69 -6.02 7.86 14.00
CA LEU A 69 -4.89 8.67 14.43
C LEU A 69 -3.72 8.46 13.47
N ALA A 70 -3.26 9.54 12.84
CA ALA A 70 -1.99 9.60 12.13
C ALA A 70 -0.98 10.39 12.98
N GLU A 71 0.03 9.70 13.51
CA GLU A 71 1.14 10.34 14.23
C GLU A 71 2.12 10.89 13.19
N LEU A 72 2.18 12.22 13.01
CA LEU A 72 3.10 12.85 12.06
C LEU A 72 4.47 13.12 12.68
N ALA A 73 4.63 13.04 14.01
CA ALA A 73 5.89 13.29 14.69
C ALA A 73 7.17 12.65 14.10
N PRO A 74 7.16 11.43 13.52
CA PRO A 74 8.35 10.84 12.91
C PRO A 74 8.58 11.24 11.43
N VAL A 75 7.83 12.21 10.89
CA VAL A 75 7.83 12.55 9.45
C VAL A 75 8.73 13.75 9.17
N ASP A 76 9.95 13.49 8.71
CA ASP A 76 10.91 14.57 8.37
C ASP A 76 10.76 15.11 6.93
N ASP A 77 10.12 14.35 6.03
CA ASP A 77 9.88 14.77 4.64
C ASP A 77 8.39 15.14 4.46
N PRO A 78 8.06 16.41 4.16
CA PRO A 78 6.68 16.85 3.96
C PRO A 78 5.94 16.09 2.84
N GLU A 79 6.65 15.59 1.82
CA GLU A 79 6.04 14.92 0.66
C GLU A 79 5.40 13.55 1.03
N VAL A 80 5.86 12.90 2.10
CA VAL A 80 5.32 11.58 2.51
C VAL A 80 4.13 11.69 3.47
N VAL A 81 3.69 12.89 3.85
CA VAL A 81 2.57 13.09 4.80
C VAL A 81 1.28 12.40 4.32
N PRO A 82 0.84 12.53 3.05
CA PRO A 82 -0.30 11.77 2.53
C PRO A 82 -0.13 10.25 2.67
N GLU A 83 1.07 9.72 2.46
CA GLU A 83 1.33 8.29 2.57
C GLU A 83 1.24 7.76 4.01
N VAL A 84 1.76 8.53 4.96
CA VAL A 84 1.71 8.21 6.39
C VAL A 84 0.26 8.18 6.87
N VAL A 85 -0.55 9.16 6.45
CA VAL A 85 -1.98 9.20 6.76
C VAL A 85 -2.73 8.03 6.12
N LEU A 86 -2.41 7.67 4.87
CA LEU A 86 -3.01 6.52 4.17
C LEU A 86 -2.67 5.20 4.87
N THR A 87 -1.43 5.08 5.35
CA THR A 87 -0.96 3.93 6.12
C THR A 87 -1.67 3.85 7.48
N ALA A 88 -1.83 4.98 8.18
CA ALA A 88 -2.49 5.06 9.48
C ALA A 88 -3.99 4.68 9.43
N LEU A 89 -4.66 5.02 8.33
CA LEU A 89 -6.06 4.65 8.06
C LEU A 89 -6.23 3.15 7.76
N GLY A 90 -5.14 2.38 7.67
CA GLY A 90 -5.20 0.97 7.26
C GLY A 90 -5.70 0.79 5.82
N ALA A 91 -5.78 1.87 5.05
CA ALA A 91 -6.33 1.91 3.69
C ALA A 91 -5.36 1.34 2.63
N ARG A 92 -4.19 0.86 3.05
CA ARG A 92 -3.23 0.11 2.23
C ARG A 92 -3.42 -1.38 2.47
N GLU A 93 -4.15 -2.02 1.57
CA GLU A 93 -4.53 -3.43 1.68
C GLU A 93 -3.46 -4.36 1.11
N THR A 94 -3.50 -5.64 1.51
CA THR A 94 -2.62 -6.65 0.92
C THR A 94 -3.04 -6.90 -0.53
N VAL A 95 -2.09 -6.89 -1.46
CA VAL A 95 -2.33 -7.02 -2.90
C VAL A 95 -1.86 -8.37 -3.42
N LEU A 96 -2.68 -8.97 -4.29
CA LEU A 96 -2.50 -10.27 -4.95
C LEU A 96 -2.20 -10.04 -6.45
N HIS A 97 -1.20 -10.71 -7.04
CA HIS A 97 -0.63 -10.44 -8.38
C HIS A 97 -1.12 -11.33 -9.55
N GLY A 98 -2.31 -11.93 -9.47
CA GLY A 98 -2.83 -12.77 -10.57
C GLY A 98 -2.86 -12.03 -11.92
N ALA A 99 -2.54 -12.71 -13.03
CA ALA A 99 -2.36 -12.09 -14.36
C ALA A 99 -3.60 -11.30 -14.84
N GLY A 100 -4.82 -11.79 -14.61
CA GLY A 100 -6.02 -11.00 -14.88
C GLY A 100 -6.26 -9.81 -13.95
N ALA A 101 -5.67 -9.79 -12.75
CA ALA A 101 -5.72 -8.67 -11.82
C ALA A 101 -4.66 -7.60 -12.14
N GLU A 102 -3.47 -7.96 -12.62
CA GLU A 102 -2.47 -7.02 -13.13
C GLU A 102 -2.95 -6.28 -14.40
N GLU A 103 -3.60 -6.99 -15.33
CA GLU A 103 -4.22 -6.39 -16.53
C GLU A 103 -5.29 -5.32 -16.18
N MET A 104 -6.03 -5.54 -15.10
CA MET A 104 -7.09 -4.65 -14.61
C MET A 104 -6.57 -3.55 -13.67
N ARG A 105 -5.52 -3.82 -12.88
CA ARG A 105 -4.88 -2.85 -11.99
C ARG A 105 -4.14 -1.74 -12.73
N ALA A 106 -3.46 -2.05 -13.84
CA ALA A 106 -2.77 -1.05 -14.67
C ALA A 106 -3.69 0.10 -15.15
N VAL A 107 -5.01 -0.09 -15.08
CA VAL A 107 -6.06 0.89 -15.40
C VAL A 107 -6.37 1.83 -14.23
N ALA A 108 -6.28 1.36 -12.98
CA ALA A 108 -6.47 2.18 -11.78
C ALA A 108 -5.17 2.86 -11.32
N GLU A 109 -4.02 2.23 -11.59
CA GLU A 109 -2.67 2.58 -11.10
C GLU A 109 -2.14 3.95 -11.58
N ARG A 110 -2.71 4.59 -12.61
CA ARG A 110 -2.25 5.93 -13.03
C ARG A 110 -2.79 7.10 -12.20
N ARG A 111 -3.61 6.85 -11.18
CA ARG A 111 -3.96 7.84 -10.14
C ARG A 111 -3.06 7.65 -8.91
N ASP A 112 -1.75 7.56 -9.14
CA ASP A 112 -0.71 7.28 -8.15
C ASP A 112 -0.43 8.46 -7.19
N ASP A 113 -1.41 9.34 -7.00
CA ASP A 113 -1.36 10.42 -6.02
C ASP A 113 -1.95 9.89 -4.70
N PRO A 114 -1.13 9.71 -3.64
CA PRO A 114 -1.61 9.24 -2.34
C PRO A 114 -2.73 10.13 -1.76
N LEU A 115 -2.75 11.41 -2.12
CA LEU A 115 -3.82 12.34 -1.76
C LEU A 115 -5.15 11.98 -2.41
N VAL A 116 -5.13 11.56 -3.68
CA VAL A 116 -6.35 11.12 -4.39
C VAL A 116 -6.91 9.86 -3.74
N ARG A 117 -6.05 8.87 -3.45
CA ARG A 117 -6.45 7.63 -2.74
C ARG A 117 -7.02 7.93 -1.36
N LEU A 118 -6.41 8.86 -0.63
CA LEU A 118 -6.94 9.33 0.66
C LEU A 118 -8.29 10.02 0.52
N ALA A 119 -8.44 10.89 -0.47
CA ALA A 119 -9.69 11.60 -0.71
C ALA A 119 -10.80 10.62 -1.07
N GLU A 120 -10.50 9.62 -1.90
CA GLU A 120 -11.43 8.54 -2.21
C GLU A 120 -11.80 7.75 -0.94
N HIS A 121 -10.79 7.34 -0.15
CA HIS A 121 -11.02 6.69 1.15
C HIS A 121 -11.93 7.50 2.06
N CYS A 122 -11.74 8.80 2.14
CA CYS A 122 -12.51 9.65 3.04
C CYS A 122 -13.87 10.10 2.44
N ALA A 123 -14.08 10.02 1.12
CA ALA A 123 -15.16 10.72 0.42
C ALA A 123 -16.57 10.39 0.93
N ARG A 124 -16.82 9.11 1.27
CA ARG A 124 -18.15 8.63 1.68
C ARG A 124 -18.21 8.10 3.11
N ARG A 125 -17.11 8.24 3.85
CA ARG A 125 -17.00 7.83 5.26
C ARG A 125 -17.32 9.01 6.16
N ARG A 126 -18.13 8.76 7.18
CA ARG A 126 -18.33 9.68 8.30
C ARG A 126 -17.40 9.26 9.43
N MET A 127 -16.22 9.87 9.42
CA MET A 127 -15.12 9.52 10.30
C MET A 127 -14.43 10.75 10.88
N LEU A 128 -13.68 10.53 11.95
CA LEU A 128 -12.77 11.51 12.52
C LEU A 128 -11.33 11.12 12.21
N LEU A 129 -10.60 12.00 11.52
CA LEU A 129 -9.16 11.88 11.31
C LEU A 129 -8.42 12.80 12.29
N ILE A 130 -7.62 12.21 13.16
CA ILE A 130 -6.74 12.91 14.09
C ILE A 130 -5.35 12.99 13.48
N LEU A 131 -4.89 14.20 13.17
CA LEU A 131 -3.52 14.47 12.74
C LEU A 131 -2.75 14.98 13.94
N ASP A 132 -1.82 14.18 14.47
CA ASP A 132 -1.05 14.55 15.66
C ASP A 132 0.33 15.08 15.27
N ASN A 133 0.71 16.20 15.89
CA ASN A 133 2.02 16.84 15.79
C ASN A 133 2.33 17.51 14.44
N CYS A 134 1.40 18.30 13.89
CA CYS A 134 1.57 18.92 12.58
C CYS A 134 2.67 20.01 12.52
N GLU A 135 3.21 20.49 13.65
CA GLU A 135 4.09 21.67 13.70
C GLU A 135 5.37 21.64 12.86
N HIS A 136 5.86 20.47 12.48
CA HIS A 136 7.08 20.32 11.67
C HIS A 136 6.78 20.11 10.17
N VAL A 137 5.52 19.84 9.83
CA VAL A 137 5.01 19.60 8.46
C VAL A 137 3.74 20.42 8.19
N VAL A 138 3.65 21.62 8.77
CA VAL A 138 2.41 22.45 8.77
C VAL A 138 1.89 22.68 7.37
N ASP A 139 2.77 23.06 6.43
CA ASP A 139 2.37 23.35 5.05
C ASP A 139 1.81 22.11 4.34
N ALA A 140 2.46 20.95 4.48
CA ALA A 140 2.01 19.70 3.87
C ALA A 140 0.72 19.18 4.52
N ALA A 141 0.61 19.24 5.85
CA ALA A 141 -0.60 18.89 6.56
C ALA A 141 -1.77 19.81 6.19
N ALA A 142 -1.52 21.12 6.05
CA ALA A 142 -2.53 22.08 5.62
C ALA A 142 -3.01 21.80 4.19
N HIS A 143 -2.10 21.53 3.25
CA HIS A 143 -2.44 21.16 1.88
C HIS A 143 -3.31 19.89 1.83
N LEU A 144 -2.88 18.85 2.54
CA LEU A 144 -3.62 17.59 2.66
C LEU A 144 -5.04 17.82 3.21
N VAL A 145 -5.16 18.52 4.32
CA VAL A 145 -6.45 18.78 4.98
C VAL A 145 -7.38 19.62 4.10
N ALA A 146 -6.86 20.65 3.42
CA ALA A 146 -7.65 21.47 2.51
C ALA A 146 -8.29 20.64 1.39
N GLU A 147 -7.49 19.78 0.76
CA GLU A 147 -7.93 18.91 -0.34
C GLU A 147 -8.92 17.84 0.14
N LEU A 148 -8.67 17.18 1.28
CA LEU A 148 -9.59 16.20 1.83
C LEU A 148 -10.92 16.83 2.25
N LEU A 149 -10.90 17.99 2.91
CA LEU A 149 -12.14 18.63 3.35
C LEU A 149 -12.97 19.18 2.18
N ALA A 150 -12.32 19.58 1.08
CA ALA A 150 -13.01 19.97 -0.15
C ALA A 150 -13.73 18.78 -0.81
N ARG A 151 -13.09 17.60 -0.82
CA ARG A 151 -13.58 16.41 -1.53
C ARG A 151 -14.47 15.49 -0.69
N CYS A 152 -14.35 15.50 0.64
CA CYS A 152 -14.92 14.49 1.53
C CYS A 152 -15.90 15.09 2.55
N PRO A 153 -17.17 15.38 2.20
CA PRO A 153 -18.10 16.13 3.06
C PRO A 153 -18.40 15.46 4.41
N GLY A 154 -18.25 14.14 4.52
CA GLY A 154 -18.42 13.38 5.77
C GLY A 154 -17.20 13.37 6.70
N LEU A 155 -16.05 13.86 6.24
CA LEU A 155 -14.80 13.88 7.02
C LEU A 155 -14.77 15.08 7.97
N THR A 156 -14.42 14.80 9.23
CA THR A 156 -13.99 15.79 10.23
C THR A 156 -12.53 15.55 10.59
N VAL A 157 -11.74 16.62 10.68
CA VAL A 157 -10.31 16.56 11.04
C VAL A 157 -10.09 17.24 12.38
N LEU A 158 -9.34 16.57 13.27
CA LEU A 158 -8.83 17.11 14.53
C LEU A 158 -7.30 17.13 14.48
N ALA A 159 -6.70 18.30 14.30
CA ALA A 159 -5.25 18.44 14.25
C ALA A 159 -4.69 18.86 15.62
N THR A 160 -3.46 18.46 15.94
CA THR A 160 -2.68 19.05 17.04
C THR A 160 -1.45 19.76 16.47
N SER A 161 -1.23 21.01 16.87
CA SER A 161 -0.11 21.82 16.37
C SER A 161 0.33 22.91 17.36
N ARG A 162 1.55 23.43 17.20
CA ARG A 162 2.04 24.65 17.90
C ARG A 162 1.59 25.94 17.22
N GLU A 163 1.31 25.89 15.92
CA GLU A 163 0.84 27.01 15.11
C GLU A 163 -0.39 26.62 14.26
N PRO A 164 -1.24 27.59 13.85
CA PRO A 164 -2.39 27.31 12.99
C PRO A 164 -1.99 26.63 11.68
N LEU A 165 -2.83 25.73 11.15
CA LEU A 165 -2.62 25.15 9.82
C LEU A 165 -2.91 26.18 8.70
N GLY A 166 -3.76 27.18 8.96
CA GLY A 166 -4.07 28.23 7.99
C GLY A 166 -5.06 27.80 6.91
N VAL A 167 -5.82 26.73 7.14
CA VAL A 167 -6.82 26.21 6.19
C VAL A 167 -8.16 26.95 6.36
N PRO A 168 -8.85 27.37 5.28
CA PRO A 168 -10.16 28.00 5.39
C PRO A 168 -11.18 27.11 6.14
N GLY A 169 -11.85 27.68 7.15
CA GLY A 169 -12.79 26.95 7.99
C GLY A 169 -12.16 26.26 9.21
N GLU A 170 -10.86 26.46 9.44
CA GLU A 170 -10.16 26.02 10.66
C GLU A 170 -10.72 26.71 11.91
N LEU A 171 -11.20 25.91 12.86
CA LEU A 171 -11.55 26.36 14.21
C LEU A 171 -10.36 26.12 15.14
N LEU A 172 -9.75 27.21 15.60
CA LEU A 172 -8.63 27.14 16.54
C LEU A 172 -9.14 26.96 17.97
N ARG A 173 -8.66 25.91 18.64
CA ARG A 173 -8.94 25.65 20.04
C ARG A 173 -7.63 25.71 20.85
N PRO A 174 -7.34 26.86 21.50
CA PRO A 174 -6.20 26.97 22.40
C PRO A 174 -6.33 25.96 23.55
N VAL A 175 -5.33 25.09 23.68
CA VAL A 175 -5.18 24.19 24.81
C VAL A 175 -4.37 24.92 25.87
N GLU A 176 -5.10 25.63 26.74
CA GLU A 176 -4.50 26.29 27.89
C GLU A 176 -3.96 25.25 28.88
N PRO A 177 -2.92 25.55 29.66
CA PRO A 177 -2.48 24.71 30.77
C PRO A 177 -3.60 24.40 31.77
N LEU A 178 -3.42 23.38 32.61
CA LEU A 178 -4.44 23.00 33.60
C LEU A 178 -4.61 24.13 34.62
N PRO A 179 -5.83 24.70 34.78
CA PRO A 179 -6.06 25.68 35.81
C PRO A 179 -6.13 25.01 37.19
N GLU A 180 -5.95 25.78 38.26
CA GLU A 180 -6.34 25.32 39.59
C GLU A 180 -7.87 25.20 39.66
N PRO A 181 -8.44 24.12 40.24
CA PRO A 181 -7.81 23.09 41.08
C PRO A 181 -7.31 21.84 40.32
N TYR A 182 -7.40 21.77 38.98
CA TYR A 182 -7.07 20.56 38.23
C TYR A 182 -5.58 20.26 38.17
N ALA A 183 -4.72 21.29 38.12
CA ALA A 183 -3.27 21.10 38.25
C ALA A 183 -2.91 20.43 39.60
N LEU A 184 -3.53 20.89 40.69
CA LEU A 184 -3.38 20.28 42.02
C LEU A 184 -3.93 18.85 42.07
N ARG A 185 -5.04 18.58 41.38
CA ARG A 185 -5.61 17.23 41.29
C ARG A 185 -4.70 16.28 40.51
N LEU A 186 -4.07 16.74 39.43
CA LEU A 186 -3.07 15.98 38.68
C LEU A 186 -1.84 15.70 39.56
N LEU A 187 -1.33 16.71 40.27
CA LEU A 187 -0.23 16.55 41.23
C LEU A 187 -0.58 15.56 42.34
N ALA A 188 -1.82 15.61 42.86
CA ALA A 188 -2.30 14.68 43.88
C ALA A 188 -2.35 13.23 43.36
N ASP A 189 -2.93 13.03 42.18
CA ASP A 189 -3.11 11.69 41.59
C ASP A 189 -1.76 11.06 41.23
N ARG A 190 -0.89 11.81 40.53
CA ARG A 190 0.46 11.37 40.16
C ARG A 190 1.37 11.24 41.37
N GLY A 191 1.24 12.15 42.33
CA GLY A 191 2.01 12.14 43.57
C GLY A 191 1.66 10.97 44.48
N ALA A 192 0.38 10.58 44.55
CA ALA A 192 -0.06 9.39 45.28
C ALA A 192 0.45 8.09 44.64
N ALA A 193 0.51 8.06 43.29
CA ALA A 193 1.12 6.95 42.55
C ALA A 193 2.64 6.88 42.77
N ALA A 194 3.32 8.03 42.86
CA ALA A 194 4.75 8.09 43.12
C ALA A 194 5.08 7.74 44.59
N ARG A 195 4.36 8.31 45.55
CA ARG A 195 4.53 8.11 47.00
C ARG A 195 3.17 7.74 47.62
N PRO A 196 2.95 6.47 47.97
CA PRO A 196 1.73 6.04 48.65
C PRO A 196 1.47 6.87 49.91
N GLY A 197 0.25 7.40 50.04
CA GLY A 197 -0.15 8.25 51.16
C GLY A 197 0.15 9.74 50.99
N PHE A 198 0.75 10.19 49.88
CA PHE A 198 0.89 11.60 49.57
C PHE A 198 -0.48 12.29 49.41
N ARG A 199 -0.65 13.43 50.08
CA ARG A 199 -1.83 14.29 49.93
C ARG A 199 -1.39 15.73 49.75
N VAL A 200 -1.87 16.40 48.70
CA VAL A 200 -1.65 17.85 48.50
C VAL A 200 -2.19 18.69 49.67
N GLN A 201 -3.12 18.17 50.48
CA GLN A 201 -3.62 18.85 51.68
C GLN A 201 -2.61 18.93 52.82
N ASP A 202 -1.53 18.13 52.79
CA ASP A 202 -0.53 18.11 53.85
C ASP A 202 0.43 19.33 53.76
N ASP A 203 0.64 19.88 52.56
CA ASP A 203 1.36 21.14 52.32
C ASP A 203 0.73 21.86 51.09
N PRO A 204 -0.47 22.46 51.26
CA PRO A 204 -1.24 23.03 50.16
C PRO A 204 -0.55 24.23 49.53
N GLU A 205 0.23 24.99 50.32
CA GLU A 205 1.00 26.13 49.84
C GLU A 205 2.12 25.69 48.89
N ALA A 206 2.91 24.68 49.27
CA ALA A 206 3.96 24.16 48.39
C ALA A 206 3.37 23.50 47.14
N ALA A 207 2.26 22.76 47.27
CA ALA A 207 1.59 22.15 46.13
C ALA A 207 1.08 23.20 45.12
N ALA A 208 0.48 24.29 45.60
CA ALA A 208 0.04 25.40 44.76
C ALA A 208 1.23 26.16 44.15
N GLU A 209 2.32 26.33 44.91
CA GLU A 209 3.55 26.94 44.42
C GLU A 209 4.20 26.13 43.29
N ILE A 210 4.26 24.80 43.40
CA ILE A 210 4.71 23.89 42.34
C ILE A 210 3.84 24.05 41.10
N CYS A 211 2.52 23.90 41.22
CA CYS A 211 1.60 23.99 40.08
C CYS A 211 1.71 25.34 39.35
N ARG A 212 1.85 26.44 40.12
CA ARG A 212 2.00 27.80 39.58
C ARG A 212 3.34 27.98 38.86
N ARG A 213 4.45 27.52 39.45
CA ARG A 213 5.79 27.61 38.82
C ARG A 213 5.92 26.75 37.57
N LEU A 214 5.18 25.65 37.49
CA LEU A 214 5.12 24.79 36.31
C LEU A 214 4.08 25.27 35.28
N ASP A 215 3.54 26.48 35.45
CA ASP A 215 2.52 27.10 34.59
C ASP A 215 1.29 26.22 34.37
N GLY A 216 0.98 25.27 35.27
CA GLY A 216 -0.11 24.31 35.08
C GLY A 216 0.13 23.28 33.95
N MET A 217 1.36 23.16 33.44
CA MET A 217 1.68 22.25 32.33
C MET A 217 1.59 20.78 32.78
N PRO A 218 0.70 19.95 32.20
CA PRO A 218 0.48 18.57 32.63
C PRO A 218 1.77 17.74 32.67
N LEU A 219 2.58 17.79 31.61
CA LEU A 219 3.82 17.03 31.55
C LEU A 219 4.83 17.49 32.62
N ALA A 220 4.96 18.81 32.83
CA ALA A 220 5.86 19.35 33.85
C ALA A 220 5.41 18.93 35.26
N ILE A 221 4.10 18.92 35.52
CA ILE A 221 3.51 18.45 36.78
C ILE A 221 3.76 16.95 36.96
N GLU A 222 3.61 16.13 35.91
CA GLU A 222 3.90 14.69 35.96
C GLU A 222 5.37 14.41 36.29
N LEU A 223 6.30 15.13 35.65
CA LEU A 223 7.73 15.03 35.93
C LEU A 223 8.08 15.48 37.36
N ALA A 224 7.44 16.53 37.88
CA ALA A 224 7.62 16.98 39.25
C ALA A 224 7.01 16.01 40.28
N ALA A 225 5.82 15.46 40.00
CA ALA A 225 5.12 14.52 40.87
C ALA A 225 5.92 13.22 41.06
N ALA A 226 6.58 12.73 40.02
CA ALA A 226 7.49 11.58 40.11
C ALA A 226 8.61 11.76 41.16
N ARG A 227 8.96 13.01 41.51
CA ARG A 227 10.01 13.32 42.49
C ARG A 227 9.56 13.28 43.95
N LEU A 228 8.26 13.17 44.21
CA LEU A 228 7.70 13.09 45.57
C LEU A 228 8.16 11.82 46.33
N ARG A 229 8.75 10.84 45.64
CA ARG A 229 9.45 9.70 46.23
C ARG A 229 10.66 10.10 47.07
N MET A 230 11.40 11.13 46.66
CA MET A 230 12.68 11.53 47.27
C MET A 230 12.67 12.91 47.90
N LEU A 231 11.76 13.79 47.47
CA LEU A 231 11.69 15.19 47.89
C LEU A 231 10.31 15.51 48.45
N THR A 232 10.28 16.39 49.45
CA THR A 232 9.02 16.96 49.93
C THR A 232 8.48 17.99 48.93
N PRO A 233 7.16 18.30 48.92
CA PRO A 233 6.61 19.37 48.08
C PRO A 233 7.37 20.69 48.22
N ARG A 234 7.70 21.11 49.45
CA ARG A 234 8.46 22.34 49.68
C ARG A 234 9.85 22.31 49.03
N GLN A 235 10.58 21.19 49.15
CA GLN A 235 11.88 21.03 48.50
C GLN A 235 11.80 21.06 46.96
N ILE A 236 10.71 20.54 46.39
CA ILE A 236 10.45 20.63 44.94
C ILE A 236 10.18 22.08 44.55
N ALA A 237 9.34 22.79 45.30
CA ALA A 237 9.05 24.20 45.08
C ALA A 237 10.35 25.04 45.10
N ASP A 238 11.15 24.93 46.16
CA ASP A 238 12.38 25.71 46.33
C ASP A 238 13.37 25.50 45.17
N ARG A 239 13.56 24.25 44.73
CA ARG A 239 14.46 23.91 43.61
C ARG A 239 13.97 24.41 42.25
N LEU A 240 12.66 24.45 42.05
CA LEU A 240 12.09 25.08 40.87
C LEU A 240 12.42 26.58 40.85
N ASP A 241 12.33 27.29 41.97
CA ASP A 241 12.63 28.73 42.06
C ASP A 241 14.06 29.06 41.60
N ASP A 242 15.05 28.30 42.10
CA ASP A 242 16.45 28.52 41.79
C ASP A 242 16.77 28.30 40.30
N ARG A 243 16.15 27.29 39.66
CA ARG A 243 16.35 26.97 38.24
C ARG A 243 15.69 27.99 37.31
N PHE A 244 14.48 28.45 37.65
CA PHE A 244 13.81 29.49 36.89
C PHE A 244 14.62 30.79 36.89
N ARG A 245 15.19 31.17 38.04
CA ARG A 245 16.08 32.35 38.15
C ARG A 245 17.34 32.22 37.29
N LEU A 246 17.93 31.03 37.18
CA LEU A 246 19.10 30.79 36.34
C LEU A 246 18.76 30.89 34.84
N LEU A 247 17.62 30.36 34.39
CA LEU A 247 17.20 30.40 32.99
C LEU A 247 16.74 31.78 32.52
N THR A 248 16.14 32.60 33.40
CA THR A 248 15.75 33.99 33.03
C THR A 248 16.96 34.87 32.70
N SER A 249 18.17 34.45 33.10
CA SER A 249 19.41 35.20 32.88
C SER A 249 20.18 34.83 31.60
N GLY A 250 19.83 33.72 30.92
CA GLY A 250 20.69 33.08 29.92
C GLY A 250 20.23 33.05 28.45
N SER A 251 18.94 33.19 28.13
CA SER A 251 18.47 33.13 26.73
C SER A 251 17.24 34.00 26.47
N ARG A 252 17.33 34.93 25.51
CA ARG A 252 16.27 35.91 25.17
C ARG A 252 15.40 35.51 23.98
N THR A 253 15.57 34.31 23.40
CA THR A 253 15.00 33.96 22.08
C THR A 253 13.88 32.92 22.11
N VAL A 254 13.58 32.29 23.25
CA VAL A 254 12.53 31.24 23.38
C VAL A 254 11.36 31.74 24.23
N LEU A 255 10.12 31.44 23.85
CA LEU A 255 8.90 31.85 24.58
C LEU A 255 8.94 31.37 26.06
N PRO A 256 8.47 32.17 27.05
CA PRO A 256 8.62 31.87 28.48
C PRO A 256 8.18 30.47 28.91
N ARG A 257 7.10 29.93 28.32
CA ARG A 257 6.54 28.61 28.68
C ARG A 257 7.36 27.43 28.19
N GLN A 258 8.09 27.57 27.08
CA GLN A 258 9.01 26.52 26.59
C GLN A 258 10.28 26.44 27.44
N GLN A 259 10.69 27.57 28.03
CA GLN A 259 11.77 27.60 29.02
C GLN A 259 11.39 26.79 30.27
N THR A 260 10.12 26.86 30.71
CA THR A 260 9.59 26.10 31.84
C THR A 260 9.67 24.60 31.64
N LEU A 261 9.25 24.08 30.48
CA LEU A 261 9.33 22.65 30.23
C LEU A 261 10.78 22.16 30.10
N ARG A 262 11.62 22.90 29.37
CA ARG A 262 13.05 22.57 29.23
C ARG A 262 13.78 22.57 30.58
N ALA A 263 13.46 23.52 31.46
CA ALA A 263 14.00 23.58 32.83
C ALA A 263 13.72 22.30 33.65
N VAL A 264 12.51 21.77 33.52
CA VAL A 264 12.05 20.59 34.26
C VAL A 264 12.66 19.32 33.67
N VAL A 265 12.85 19.27 32.35
CA VAL A 265 13.59 18.18 31.70
C VAL A 265 15.09 18.23 32.06
N ASP A 266 15.72 19.41 32.04
CA ASP A 266 17.11 19.63 32.48
C ASP A 266 17.32 19.17 33.92
N TRP A 267 16.42 19.56 34.83
CA TRP A 267 16.48 19.11 36.21
C TRP A 267 16.25 17.60 36.32
N SER A 268 15.32 17.06 35.52
CA SER A 268 15.07 15.62 35.50
C SER A 268 16.25 14.81 35.01
N TRP A 269 17.02 15.35 34.05
CA TRP A 269 18.24 14.82 33.49
C TRP A 269 19.40 14.81 34.49
N GLU A 270 19.60 15.89 35.22
CA GLU A 270 20.67 15.99 36.23
C GLU A 270 20.51 14.99 37.38
N LEU A 271 19.28 14.55 37.66
CA LEU A 271 18.98 13.55 38.68
C LEU A 271 19.13 12.10 38.18
N LEU A 272 19.41 11.90 36.89
CA LEU A 272 19.70 10.59 36.33
C LEU A 272 21.14 10.19 36.64
N ASP A 273 21.34 8.91 36.93
CA ASP A 273 22.69 8.34 36.98
C ASP A 273 23.30 8.17 35.57
N ALA A 274 24.53 7.66 35.50
CA ALA A 274 25.24 7.54 34.24
C ALA A 274 24.57 6.55 33.27
N ASP A 275 24.03 5.44 33.79
CA ASP A 275 23.41 4.39 32.99
C ASP A 275 22.06 4.87 32.44
N GLU A 276 21.25 5.51 33.28
CA GLU A 276 19.99 6.14 32.89
C GLU A 276 20.17 7.22 31.82
N ARG A 277 21.19 8.08 31.96
CA ARG A 277 21.52 9.10 30.93
C ARG A 277 21.99 8.46 29.64
N GLY A 278 22.76 7.37 29.71
CA GLY A 278 23.19 6.59 28.56
C GLY A 278 21.99 6.06 27.78
N VAL A 279 21.11 5.34 28.47
CA VAL A 279 19.91 4.73 27.89
C VAL A 279 18.97 5.79 27.33
N LEU A 280 18.68 6.86 28.08
CA LEU A 280 17.74 7.90 27.62
C LEU A 280 18.21 8.58 26.33
N ARG A 281 19.51 8.93 26.20
CA ARG A 281 20.08 9.50 24.98
C ARG A 281 19.93 8.55 23.80
N ARG A 282 20.31 7.28 23.97
CA ARG A 282 20.30 6.30 22.88
C ARG A 282 18.88 5.92 22.46
N LEU A 283 17.90 5.97 23.36
CA LEU A 283 16.50 5.77 23.00
C LEU A 283 15.95 6.80 22.00
N SER A 284 16.61 7.95 21.83
CA SER A 284 16.19 8.98 20.87
C SER A 284 16.36 8.58 19.40
N VAL A 285 17.14 7.52 19.09
CA VAL A 285 17.32 7.04 17.72
C VAL A 285 16.13 6.22 17.20
N PHE A 286 15.24 5.76 18.09
CA PHE A 286 14.07 4.97 17.69
C PHE A 286 12.92 5.85 17.20
N ALA A 287 12.30 5.44 16.11
CA ALA A 287 11.06 6.04 15.61
C ALA A 287 9.85 5.25 16.14
N GLY A 288 8.94 5.92 16.85
CA GLY A 288 7.72 5.26 17.37
C GLY A 288 7.97 4.29 18.54
N GLY A 289 9.16 4.33 19.15
CA GLY A 289 9.53 3.50 20.30
C GLY A 289 10.10 2.12 19.92
N CYS A 290 10.28 1.27 20.92
CA CYS A 290 10.98 -0.01 20.79
C CYS A 290 10.46 -1.05 21.78
N ASP A 291 10.68 -2.34 21.48
CA ASP A 291 10.56 -3.41 22.47
C ASP A 291 11.84 -3.52 23.33
N LEU A 292 11.80 -4.35 24.38
CA LEU A 292 12.95 -4.50 25.29
C LEU A 292 14.20 -5.02 24.56
N ALA A 293 14.04 -5.99 23.65
CA ALA A 293 15.17 -6.58 22.92
C ALA A 293 15.88 -5.55 22.04
N ALA A 294 15.11 -4.68 21.39
CA ALA A 294 15.64 -3.55 20.63
C ALA A 294 16.36 -2.55 21.54
N ALA A 295 15.78 -2.22 22.70
CA ALA A 295 16.40 -1.32 23.67
C ALA A 295 17.73 -1.88 24.20
N GLU A 296 17.80 -3.17 24.53
CA GLU A 296 19.03 -3.84 24.98
C GLU A 296 20.10 -3.86 23.88
N ALA A 297 19.71 -4.08 22.62
CA ALA A 297 20.65 -4.10 21.49
C ALA A 297 21.30 -2.74 21.25
N VAL A 298 20.57 -1.64 21.42
CA VAL A 298 21.06 -0.27 21.14
C VAL A 298 21.64 0.41 22.37
N CYS A 299 21.02 0.21 23.54
CA CYS A 299 21.41 0.90 24.77
C CYS A 299 22.36 0.07 25.64
N GLY A 300 22.51 -1.23 25.36
CA GLY A 300 23.35 -2.16 26.11
C GLY A 300 22.64 -2.80 27.31
N PRO A 301 23.38 -3.58 28.13
CA PRO A 301 22.79 -4.44 29.17
C PRO A 301 22.10 -3.70 30.31
N ALA A 302 22.40 -2.41 30.50
CA ALA A 302 21.74 -1.58 31.51
C ALA A 302 20.30 -1.17 31.12
N ALA A 303 19.86 -1.44 29.89
CA ALA A 303 18.58 -1.00 29.36
C ALA A 303 17.39 -1.44 30.22
N LEU A 304 17.35 -2.69 30.69
CA LEU A 304 16.23 -3.22 31.47
C LEU A 304 16.01 -2.45 32.77
N GLU A 305 17.06 -2.31 33.58
CA GLU A 305 16.98 -1.61 34.88
C GLU A 305 16.72 -0.11 34.69
N ALA A 306 17.40 0.51 33.72
CA ALA A 306 17.22 1.91 33.39
C ALA A 306 15.81 2.21 32.86
N LEU A 307 15.24 1.37 32.00
CA LEU A 307 13.88 1.55 31.47
C LEU A 307 12.85 1.53 32.59
N GLY A 308 12.97 0.59 33.54
CA GLY A 308 12.09 0.55 34.72
C GLY A 308 12.14 1.86 35.50
N SER A 309 13.35 2.37 35.77
CA SER A 309 13.54 3.64 36.47
C SER A 309 13.08 4.86 35.67
N LEU A 310 13.32 4.89 34.36
CA LEU A 310 12.91 5.99 33.47
C LEU A 310 11.39 6.06 33.28
N VAL A 311 10.71 4.90 33.28
CA VAL A 311 9.24 4.81 33.32
C VAL A 311 8.71 5.35 34.65
N ASP A 312 9.30 4.93 35.78
CA ASP A 312 8.96 5.46 37.11
C ASP A 312 9.17 6.98 37.23
N LYS A 313 10.12 7.53 36.47
CA LYS A 313 10.43 8.96 36.39
C LYS A 313 9.63 9.72 35.32
N SER A 314 8.69 9.05 34.65
CA SER A 314 7.84 9.60 33.57
C SER A 314 8.62 10.18 32.37
N LEU A 315 9.85 9.71 32.13
CA LEU A 315 10.66 10.09 30.97
C LEU A 315 10.44 9.13 29.79
N VAL A 316 10.02 7.91 30.08
CA VAL A 316 9.64 6.87 29.10
C VAL A 316 8.20 6.44 29.38
N VAL A 317 7.43 6.25 28.33
CA VAL A 317 6.08 5.66 28.40
C VAL A 317 6.17 4.19 28.03
N ALA A 318 5.64 3.32 28.89
CA ALA A 318 5.45 1.89 28.61
C ALA A 318 3.98 1.61 28.29
N SER A 319 3.73 0.92 27.18
CA SER A 319 2.38 0.49 26.75
C SER A 319 2.42 -0.92 26.19
N LEU A 320 1.30 -1.65 26.28
CA LEU A 320 1.16 -2.93 25.59
C LEU A 320 1.18 -2.71 24.07
N ALA A 321 1.85 -3.59 23.34
CA ALA A 321 1.82 -3.59 21.88
C ALA A 321 0.46 -4.11 21.37
N ASP A 322 -0.18 -3.38 20.46
CA ASP A 322 -1.36 -3.86 19.74
C ASP A 322 -0.91 -4.62 18.49
N GLY A 323 -1.12 -5.94 18.48
CA GLY A 323 -0.81 -6.85 17.38
C GLY A 323 -1.14 -8.27 17.82
N GLY A 324 -1.90 -9.03 17.02
CA GLY A 324 -2.65 -10.22 17.41
C GLY A 324 -1.82 -11.46 17.73
N GLY A 325 -0.87 -11.36 18.66
CA GLY A 325 -0.07 -12.50 19.14
C GLY A 325 1.17 -12.17 19.98
N ASN A 326 1.48 -10.89 20.28
CA ASN A 326 2.68 -10.55 21.04
C ASN A 326 2.33 -9.69 22.28
N ASP A 327 2.27 -10.31 23.46
CA ASP A 327 2.01 -9.69 24.78
C ASP A 327 3.19 -8.80 25.27
N GLY A 328 3.88 -8.10 24.37
CA GLY A 328 5.10 -7.34 24.65
C GLY A 328 4.85 -5.90 25.08
N MET A 329 5.68 -5.39 26.00
CA MET A 329 5.73 -3.96 26.33
C MET A 329 6.54 -3.19 25.30
N ARG A 330 6.02 -2.02 24.91
CA ARG A 330 6.69 -1.05 24.05
C ARG A 330 7.06 0.20 24.84
N TYR A 331 8.29 0.65 24.69
CA TYR A 331 8.87 1.82 25.35
C TYR A 331 9.02 2.95 24.36
N ARG A 332 8.47 4.12 24.69
CA ARG A 332 8.53 5.32 23.83
C ARG A 332 8.94 6.54 24.65
N LEU A 333 9.80 7.38 24.09
CA LEU A 333 10.05 8.70 24.63
C LEU A 333 8.86 9.62 24.34
N LEU A 334 8.55 10.49 25.29
CA LEU A 334 7.70 11.64 25.01
C LEU A 334 8.46 12.59 24.09
N GLU A 335 7.79 13.18 23.12
CA GLU A 335 8.41 13.99 22.06
C GLU A 335 9.40 15.03 22.59
N THR A 336 9.00 15.84 23.56
CA THR A 336 9.87 16.87 24.17
C THR A 336 11.07 16.27 24.91
N VAL A 337 10.95 15.04 25.41
CA VAL A 337 12.05 14.28 26.02
C VAL A 337 12.93 13.67 24.92
N ALA A 338 12.35 13.23 23.79
CA ALA A 338 13.07 12.69 22.64
C ALA A 338 13.94 13.76 21.97
N GLU A 339 13.40 14.96 21.72
CA GLU A 339 14.16 16.12 21.21
C GLU A 339 15.36 16.42 22.12
N TYR A 340 15.11 16.54 23.43
CA TYR A 340 16.16 16.80 24.42
C TYR A 340 17.21 15.68 24.50
N ALA A 341 16.76 14.43 24.49
CA ALA A 341 17.65 13.27 24.50
C ALA A 341 18.50 13.19 23.23
N GLY A 342 17.96 13.59 22.08
CA GLY A 342 18.68 13.72 20.82
C GLY A 342 19.77 14.80 20.88
N GLU A 343 19.46 15.99 21.39
CA GLU A 343 20.47 17.06 21.61
C GLU A 343 21.60 16.57 22.54
N ARG A 344 21.25 15.86 23.62
CA ARG A 344 22.22 15.27 24.56
C ARG A 344 23.03 14.13 23.93
N LEU A 345 22.46 13.39 22.99
CA LEU A 345 23.16 12.36 22.21
C LEU A 345 24.21 13.01 21.29
N ASP A 346 23.85 14.11 20.63
CA ASP A 346 24.78 14.91 19.82
C ASP A 346 25.95 15.44 20.62
N GLU A 347 25.68 16.09 21.75
CA GLU A 347 26.70 16.66 22.65
C GLU A 347 27.69 15.60 23.16
N SER A 348 27.25 14.35 23.26
CA SER A 348 28.09 13.25 23.73
C SER A 348 28.99 12.63 22.66
N GLY A 349 28.73 12.90 21.38
CA GLY A 349 29.43 12.27 20.26
C GLY A 349 29.09 10.79 20.04
N GLU A 350 28.11 10.25 20.76
CA GLU A 350 27.71 8.82 20.67
C GLU A 350 26.69 8.55 19.54
N ARG A 351 26.17 9.58 18.86
CA ARG A 351 25.11 9.45 17.84
C ARG A 351 25.43 8.40 16.78
N THR A 352 26.59 8.48 16.14
CA THR A 352 26.98 7.55 15.06
C THR A 352 27.00 6.10 15.53
N ALA A 353 27.43 5.83 16.77
CA ALA A 353 27.44 4.48 17.32
C ALA A 353 26.01 3.99 17.60
N ALA A 354 25.17 4.83 18.22
CA ALA A 354 23.77 4.48 18.51
C ALA A 354 22.94 4.24 17.24
N GLU A 355 23.11 5.09 16.22
CA GLU A 355 22.48 4.92 14.90
C GLU A 355 22.98 3.64 14.21
N ARG A 356 24.25 3.26 14.38
CA ARG A 356 24.79 2.01 13.83
C ARG A 356 24.22 0.77 14.54
N ASP A 357 24.09 0.82 15.86
CA ASP A 357 23.50 -0.29 16.64
C ASP A 357 22.00 -0.45 16.28
N HIS A 358 21.27 0.66 16.15
CA HIS A 358 19.87 0.67 15.69
C HIS A 358 19.72 0.09 14.28
N LEU A 359 20.52 0.58 13.33
CA LEU A 359 20.58 0.06 11.97
C LEU A 359 20.82 -1.45 11.95
N THR A 360 21.83 -1.91 12.71
CA THR A 360 22.21 -3.33 12.75
C THR A 360 21.07 -4.19 13.28
N TYR A 361 20.40 -3.75 14.35
CA TYR A 361 19.27 -4.46 14.93
C TYR A 361 18.09 -4.56 13.95
N TYR A 362 17.63 -3.44 13.39
CA TYR A 362 16.47 -3.45 12.50
C TYR A 362 16.75 -4.06 11.13
N ARG A 363 17.99 -3.99 10.64
CA ARG A 363 18.40 -4.76 9.46
C ARG A 363 18.34 -6.26 9.74
N GLU A 364 18.80 -6.71 10.90
CA GLU A 364 18.72 -8.14 11.24
C GLU A 364 17.27 -8.59 11.41
N LEU A 365 16.43 -7.76 12.05
CA LEU A 365 15.00 -7.99 12.14
C LEU A 365 14.35 -8.14 10.75
N ALA A 366 14.67 -7.25 9.81
CA ALA A 366 14.21 -7.34 8.42
C ALA A 366 14.63 -8.67 7.77
N ARG A 367 15.93 -8.97 7.83
CA ARG A 367 16.56 -10.15 7.22
C ARG A 367 15.98 -11.46 7.73
N THR A 368 15.70 -11.56 9.03
CA THR A 368 15.14 -12.79 9.63
C THR A 368 13.63 -12.91 9.48
N THR A 369 12.92 -11.79 9.28
CA THR A 369 11.46 -11.77 9.15
C THR A 369 11.01 -12.03 7.71
N ASP A 370 11.77 -11.59 6.70
CA ASP A 370 11.43 -11.79 5.28
C ASP A 370 11.14 -13.27 4.90
N PRO A 371 11.93 -14.27 5.30
CA PRO A 371 11.62 -15.67 5.00
C PRO A 371 10.28 -16.14 5.59
N LEU A 372 9.84 -15.54 6.70
CA LEU A 372 8.59 -15.89 7.37
C LEU A 372 7.35 -15.40 6.61
N LEU A 373 7.51 -14.48 5.66
CA LEU A 373 6.43 -14.05 4.75
C LEU A 373 5.99 -15.16 3.79
N ARG A 374 6.77 -16.24 3.66
CA ARG A 374 6.60 -17.34 2.68
C ARG A 374 6.18 -18.64 3.35
N GLY A 375 5.06 -18.60 4.09
CA GLY A 375 4.49 -19.78 4.75
C GLY A 375 3.57 -19.43 5.93
N ALA A 376 3.39 -20.37 6.86
CA ALA A 376 2.44 -20.23 7.98
C ALA A 376 2.70 -19.02 8.92
N GLY A 377 3.92 -18.47 8.93
CA GLY A 377 4.28 -17.27 9.71
C GLY A 377 3.88 -15.95 9.05
N GLN A 378 3.32 -15.97 7.84
CA GLN A 378 3.13 -14.81 6.98
C GLN A 378 2.37 -13.65 7.66
N ARG A 379 1.24 -13.95 8.31
CA ARG A 379 0.45 -12.92 9.00
C ARG A 379 1.24 -12.24 10.12
N ALA A 380 1.89 -13.02 10.98
CA ALA A 380 2.69 -12.49 12.08
C ALA A 380 3.90 -11.68 11.57
N ALA A 381 4.51 -12.10 10.46
CA ALA A 381 5.60 -11.38 9.81
C ALA A 381 5.13 -10.03 9.23
N ILE A 382 3.96 -9.99 8.58
CA ILE A 382 3.33 -8.75 8.10
C ILE A 382 3.04 -7.82 9.28
N GLU A 383 2.41 -8.31 10.34
CA GLU A 383 2.10 -7.54 11.54
C GLU A 383 3.38 -6.99 12.20
N ARG A 384 4.47 -7.77 12.24
CA ARG A 384 5.77 -7.33 12.75
C ARG A 384 6.40 -6.23 11.90
N PHE A 385 6.36 -6.34 10.58
CA PHE A 385 6.86 -5.29 9.68
C PHE A 385 6.02 -4.02 9.75
N GLN A 386 4.70 -4.12 9.85
CA GLN A 386 3.84 -2.95 10.07
C GLN A 386 4.18 -2.24 11.38
N LEU A 387 4.37 -3.01 12.46
CA LEU A 387 4.68 -2.48 13.78
C LEU A 387 6.04 -1.75 13.81
N GLU A 388 7.04 -2.31 13.13
CA GLU A 388 8.41 -1.75 13.13
C GLU A 388 8.75 -0.90 11.89
N TYR A 389 7.76 -0.59 11.05
CA TYR A 389 8.01 0.04 9.75
C TYR A 389 8.77 1.37 9.86
N GLU A 390 8.42 2.21 10.84
CA GLU A 390 9.10 3.49 11.06
C GLU A 390 10.56 3.32 11.50
N ASN A 391 10.84 2.30 12.30
CA ASN A 391 12.21 1.97 12.67
C ASN A 391 12.99 1.40 11.48
N LEU A 392 12.36 0.58 10.63
CA LEU A 392 12.97 0.06 9.40
C LEU A 392 13.29 1.17 8.40
N ARG A 393 12.37 2.13 8.21
CA ARG A 393 12.56 3.34 7.40
C ARG A 393 13.68 4.22 7.96
N THR A 394 13.75 4.36 9.28
CA THR A 394 14.82 5.09 9.95
C THR A 394 16.18 4.41 9.80
N ALA A 395 16.24 3.08 9.88
CA ALA A 395 17.45 2.32 9.59
C ALA A 395 17.93 2.52 8.13
N LEU A 396 17.02 2.46 7.15
CA LEU A 396 17.33 2.77 5.74
C LEU A 396 17.92 4.18 5.58
N ARG A 397 17.34 5.20 6.24
CA ARG A 397 17.87 6.56 6.26
C ARG A 397 19.29 6.63 6.82
N HIS A 398 19.54 5.99 7.95
CA HIS A 398 20.87 5.94 8.55
C HIS A 398 21.89 5.28 7.63
N ALA A 399 21.54 4.15 6.99
CA ALA A 399 22.42 3.46 6.05
C ALA A 399 22.77 4.34 4.83
N VAL A 400 21.78 5.01 4.23
CA VAL A 400 21.98 5.91 3.09
C VAL A 400 22.80 7.14 3.48
N ALA A 401 22.49 7.78 4.61
CA ALA A 401 23.21 8.94 5.12
C ALA A 401 24.67 8.62 5.43
N ALA A 402 24.95 7.46 6.01
CA ALA A 402 26.29 6.96 6.27
C ALA A 402 27.01 6.45 5.00
N ARG A 403 26.31 6.39 3.85
CA ARG A 403 26.79 5.76 2.60
C ARG A 403 27.23 4.30 2.81
N ASP A 404 26.60 3.59 3.75
CA ASP A 404 26.85 2.16 4.01
C ASP A 404 26.04 1.30 3.02
N GLU A 405 26.63 1.08 1.85
CA GLU A 405 26.02 0.37 0.72
C GLU A 405 25.47 -1.00 1.12
N GLN A 406 26.21 -1.78 1.90
CA GLN A 406 25.87 -3.19 2.12
C GLN A 406 24.69 -3.35 3.10
N GLU A 407 24.63 -2.48 4.10
CA GLU A 407 23.48 -2.42 5.02
C GLU A 407 22.21 -2.00 4.28
N ALA A 408 22.33 -0.97 3.43
CA ALA A 408 21.20 -0.46 2.67
C ALA A 408 20.70 -1.49 1.63
N LEU A 409 21.61 -2.18 0.93
CA LEU A 409 21.29 -3.31 0.04
C LEU A 409 20.55 -4.41 0.81
N CYS A 410 21.05 -4.83 1.98
CA CYS A 410 20.43 -5.89 2.77
C CYS A 410 19.00 -5.53 3.21
N LEU A 411 18.77 -4.29 3.64
CA LEU A 411 17.44 -3.80 4.02
C LEU A 411 16.48 -3.79 2.84
N VAL A 412 16.85 -3.18 1.71
CA VAL A 412 16.00 -3.12 0.49
C VAL A 412 15.63 -4.52 0.01
N LEU A 413 16.60 -5.44 -0.04
CA LEU A 413 16.37 -6.81 -0.49
C LEU A 413 15.49 -7.61 0.49
N SER A 414 15.56 -7.33 1.79
CA SER A 414 14.70 -7.97 2.79
C SER A 414 13.28 -7.40 2.79
N LEU A 415 13.10 -6.13 2.42
CA LEU A 415 11.79 -5.47 2.43
C LEU A 415 11.05 -5.56 1.09
N CYS A 416 11.74 -5.91 0.01
CA CYS A 416 11.15 -5.88 -1.35
C CYS A 416 9.88 -6.73 -1.47
N TRP A 417 9.84 -7.92 -0.87
CA TRP A 417 8.67 -8.78 -0.91
C TRP A 417 7.52 -8.22 -0.09
N TYR A 418 7.80 -7.66 1.09
CA TYR A 418 6.79 -6.95 1.89
C TYR A 418 6.20 -5.77 1.13
N TRP A 419 7.05 -4.94 0.50
CA TRP A 419 6.60 -3.83 -0.33
C TRP A 419 5.74 -4.30 -1.50
N GLN A 420 6.12 -5.40 -2.16
CA GLN A 420 5.33 -5.99 -3.24
C GLN A 420 3.97 -6.54 -2.75
N MET A 421 3.91 -7.18 -1.58
CA MET A 421 2.65 -7.66 -1.00
C MET A 421 1.73 -6.54 -0.52
N ARG A 422 2.28 -5.38 -0.16
CA ARG A 422 1.54 -4.23 0.39
C ARG A 422 1.37 -3.08 -0.58
N ASP A 423 1.74 -3.30 -1.83
CA ASP A 423 1.68 -2.31 -2.90
C ASP A 423 2.41 -1.00 -2.55
N GLN A 424 3.57 -1.12 -1.92
CA GLN A 424 4.46 0.00 -1.56
C GLN A 424 5.51 0.22 -2.65
N ARG A 425 5.07 0.36 -3.91
CA ARG A 425 5.94 0.50 -5.08
C ARG A 425 6.76 1.79 -5.06
N ILE A 426 6.15 2.90 -4.61
CA ILE A 426 6.83 4.20 -4.49
C ILE A 426 7.97 4.12 -3.47
N GLU A 427 7.72 3.53 -2.30
CA GLU A 427 8.75 3.28 -1.27
C GLU A 427 9.88 2.42 -1.83
N ALA A 428 9.53 1.28 -2.43
CA ALA A 428 10.50 0.38 -3.05
C ALA A 428 11.35 1.09 -4.11
N ARG A 429 10.73 1.92 -4.96
CA ARG A 429 11.41 2.73 -5.98
C ARG A 429 12.32 3.79 -5.38
N THR A 430 11.83 4.53 -4.38
CA THR A 430 12.58 5.61 -3.70
C THR A 430 13.83 5.04 -3.04
N TRP A 431 13.69 3.98 -2.24
CA TRP A 431 14.81 3.34 -1.57
C TRP A 431 15.74 2.65 -2.55
N ALA A 432 15.22 1.94 -3.55
CA ALA A 432 16.07 1.34 -4.58
C ALA A 432 16.90 2.41 -5.31
N THR A 433 16.29 3.54 -5.70
CA THR A 433 17.00 4.66 -6.35
C THR A 433 18.12 5.23 -5.46
N ALA A 434 17.82 5.47 -4.18
CA ALA A 434 18.79 5.98 -3.22
C ALA A 434 19.98 5.01 -3.04
N VAL A 435 19.71 3.71 -2.92
CA VAL A 435 20.74 2.67 -2.73
C VAL A 435 21.56 2.44 -4.01
N MET A 436 20.93 2.47 -5.19
CA MET A 436 21.63 2.41 -6.47
C MET A 436 22.68 3.52 -6.62
N ALA A 437 22.44 4.70 -6.06
CA ALA A 437 23.38 5.82 -6.08
C ALA A 437 24.59 5.68 -5.12
N LEU A 438 24.61 4.64 -4.28
CA LEU A 438 25.74 4.34 -3.38
C LEU A 438 26.85 3.55 -4.09
N GLY A 439 26.49 2.70 -5.06
CA GLY A 439 27.37 1.75 -5.73
C GLY A 439 27.52 1.96 -7.25
N PRO A 440 28.37 1.16 -7.92
CA PRO A 440 28.46 1.13 -9.37
C PRO A 440 27.21 0.48 -9.99
N ASP A 441 26.82 0.91 -11.19
CA ASP A 441 25.75 0.26 -11.96
C ASP A 441 26.22 -1.11 -12.47
N PRO A 442 25.64 -2.24 -11.98
CA PRO A 442 26.04 -3.58 -12.40
C PRO A 442 25.56 -3.92 -13.82
N PHE A 443 24.67 -3.11 -14.40
CA PHE A 443 24.13 -3.26 -15.76
C PHE A 443 24.66 -2.20 -16.73
N ALA A 444 25.80 -1.58 -16.42
CA ALA A 444 26.52 -0.75 -17.38
C ALA A 444 27.02 -1.60 -18.56
N ALA A 445 26.76 -1.16 -19.79
CA ALA A 445 27.19 -1.88 -21.00
C ALA A 445 28.73 -1.97 -21.11
N PRO A 446 29.28 -3.08 -21.67
CA PRO A 446 28.57 -4.26 -22.18
C PRO A 446 28.08 -5.21 -21.06
N ALA A 447 27.08 -6.03 -21.37
CA ALA A 447 26.56 -7.04 -20.45
C ALA A 447 27.67 -7.97 -19.94
N ARG A 448 27.68 -8.23 -18.63
CA ARG A 448 28.65 -9.12 -17.98
C ARG A 448 27.90 -10.33 -17.43
N PRO A 449 28.24 -11.57 -17.87
CA PRO A 449 27.55 -12.76 -17.38
C PRO A 449 27.63 -12.91 -15.86
N ALA A 450 26.49 -13.07 -15.20
CA ALA A 450 26.42 -13.31 -13.77
C ALA A 450 26.97 -14.72 -13.40
N PRO A 451 27.74 -14.85 -12.31
CA PRO A 451 28.17 -16.15 -11.80
C PRO A 451 26.96 -16.97 -11.32
N VAL A 452 27.11 -18.28 -11.18
CA VAL A 452 26.05 -19.14 -10.60
C VAL A 452 26.14 -19.06 -9.07
N LEU A 453 25.08 -18.55 -8.43
CA LEU A 453 25.01 -18.37 -6.99
C LEU A 453 23.82 -19.16 -6.43
N ARG A 454 24.04 -19.95 -5.38
CA ARG A 454 22.98 -20.72 -4.71
C ARG A 454 22.44 -20.05 -3.45
N GLU A 455 23.29 -19.28 -2.77
CA GLU A 455 22.94 -18.52 -1.59
C GLU A 455 22.18 -17.25 -1.95
N SER A 456 21.25 -16.84 -1.08
CA SER A 456 20.56 -15.55 -1.17
C SER A 456 21.49 -14.42 -0.72
N CYS A 457 21.29 -13.22 -1.27
CA CYS A 457 22.00 -12.02 -0.85
C CYS A 457 21.75 -11.65 0.62
N THR A 458 20.67 -12.17 1.21
CA THR A 458 20.24 -11.89 2.59
C THR A 458 20.45 -13.08 3.54
N ASP A 459 21.05 -14.19 3.09
CA ASP A 459 21.28 -15.38 3.93
C ASP A 459 22.24 -15.07 5.10
N SER A 460 23.21 -14.17 4.87
CA SER A 460 24.17 -13.71 5.87
C SER A 460 24.11 -12.19 6.05
N PRO A 461 24.36 -11.70 7.28
CA PRO A 461 24.52 -10.27 7.52
C PRO A 461 25.76 -9.70 6.78
N PRO A 462 25.77 -8.41 6.38
CA PRO A 462 26.99 -7.72 5.96
C PRO A 462 28.13 -7.86 7.00
N PRO A 463 29.42 -7.86 6.56
CA PRO A 463 29.87 -7.61 5.20
C PRO A 463 29.70 -8.82 4.25
N MET A 464 29.19 -8.54 3.05
CA MET A 464 28.99 -9.49 1.97
C MET A 464 30.31 -9.82 1.26
N ARG A 465 30.41 -11.06 0.77
CA ARG A 465 31.49 -11.45 -0.15
C ARG A 465 31.34 -10.72 -1.50
N PRO A 466 32.43 -10.49 -2.26
CA PRO A 466 32.37 -9.73 -3.51
C PRO A 466 31.31 -10.21 -4.51
N GLU A 467 31.17 -11.53 -4.69
CA GLU A 467 30.19 -12.07 -5.63
C GLU A 467 28.73 -11.81 -5.21
N ILE A 468 28.47 -11.84 -3.91
CA ILE A 468 27.15 -11.58 -3.32
C ILE A 468 26.84 -10.09 -3.30
N LEU A 469 27.83 -9.24 -3.05
CA LEU A 469 27.67 -7.80 -3.15
C LEU A 469 27.26 -7.39 -4.58
N ASP A 470 27.92 -7.96 -5.60
CA ASP A 470 27.56 -7.70 -6.99
C ASP A 470 26.17 -8.21 -7.35
N GLU A 471 25.75 -9.35 -6.80
CA GLU A 471 24.37 -9.85 -6.98
C GLU A 471 23.35 -8.99 -6.23
N ALA A 472 23.67 -8.50 -5.03
CA ALA A 472 22.82 -7.60 -4.26
C ALA A 472 22.58 -6.28 -5.03
N ARG A 473 23.62 -5.72 -5.65
CA ARG A 473 23.52 -4.56 -6.55
C ARG A 473 22.57 -4.86 -7.72
N ARG A 474 22.72 -6.01 -8.38
CA ARG A 474 21.80 -6.43 -9.46
C ARG A 474 20.37 -6.55 -8.95
N GLY A 475 20.18 -7.15 -7.78
CA GLY A 475 18.89 -7.33 -7.14
C GLY A 475 18.14 -6.02 -6.90
N VAL A 476 18.80 -4.98 -6.39
CA VAL A 476 18.15 -3.66 -6.19
C VAL A 476 17.78 -3.00 -7.51
N HIS A 477 18.61 -3.12 -8.55
CA HIS A 477 18.25 -2.65 -9.89
C HIS A 477 17.04 -3.41 -10.47
N LEU A 478 16.89 -4.70 -10.17
CA LEU A 478 15.73 -5.49 -10.56
C LEU A 478 14.46 -5.13 -9.77
N VAL A 479 14.59 -4.82 -8.47
CA VAL A 479 13.48 -4.23 -7.67
C VAL A 479 13.03 -2.92 -8.30
N HIS A 480 13.96 -2.01 -8.61
CA HIS A 480 13.64 -0.76 -9.30
C HIS A 480 12.95 -1.01 -10.65
N LEU A 481 13.41 -2.00 -11.43
CA LEU A 481 12.78 -2.37 -12.71
C LEU A 481 11.32 -2.77 -12.53
N ALA A 482 11.01 -3.56 -11.50
CA ALA A 482 9.64 -4.01 -11.22
C ALA A 482 8.72 -2.89 -10.69
N CYS A 483 9.29 -1.82 -10.13
CA CYS A 483 8.53 -0.64 -9.66
C CYS A 483 8.40 0.47 -10.70
N MET A 484 9.07 0.35 -11.86
CA MET A 484 8.76 1.21 -12.99
C MET A 484 7.49 0.64 -13.60
N ASP A 485 6.35 1.27 -13.32
CA ASP A 485 5.08 0.94 -13.93
C ASP A 485 5.28 0.67 -15.42
N MET A 486 4.45 -0.22 -15.98
CA MET A 486 4.46 -0.60 -17.39
C MET A 486 4.06 0.58 -18.32
N ASP A 487 4.50 1.79 -17.99
CA ASP A 487 4.52 2.96 -18.85
C ASP A 487 5.56 2.74 -19.95
N LEU A 488 5.09 2.07 -21.00
CA LEU A 488 5.85 1.70 -22.18
C LEU A 488 6.55 2.91 -22.83
N GLU A 489 6.04 4.13 -22.65
CA GLU A 489 6.65 5.36 -23.16
C GLU A 489 8.03 5.65 -22.51
N MET A 490 8.22 5.35 -21.21
CA MET A 490 9.53 5.50 -20.55
C MET A 490 10.55 4.45 -21.06
N TRP A 491 10.07 3.25 -21.38
CA TRP A 491 10.88 2.16 -21.93
C TRP A 491 11.19 2.31 -23.42
N ASP A 492 10.47 3.19 -24.12
CA ASP A 492 10.63 3.40 -25.55
C ASP A 492 11.90 4.17 -25.92
N THR A 493 12.51 4.83 -24.93
CA THR A 493 13.76 5.56 -25.16
C THR A 493 14.89 4.61 -25.52
N PRO A 494 15.79 4.98 -26.46
CA PRO A 494 16.92 4.13 -26.85
C PRO A 494 17.80 3.69 -25.67
N ARG A 495 17.94 4.55 -24.66
CA ARG A 495 18.69 4.26 -23.43
C ARG A 495 18.01 3.20 -22.57
N ALA A 496 16.69 3.27 -22.41
CA ALA A 496 15.94 2.31 -21.61
C ALA A 496 15.92 0.93 -22.29
N ARG A 497 15.70 0.89 -23.62
CA ARG A 497 15.79 -0.35 -24.41
C ARG A 497 17.17 -1.01 -24.31
N GLU A 498 18.26 -0.23 -24.40
CA GLU A 498 19.61 -0.77 -24.25
C GLU A 498 19.87 -1.32 -22.84
N LYS A 499 19.37 -0.64 -21.80
CA LYS A 499 19.46 -1.13 -20.42
C LYS A 499 18.71 -2.45 -20.24
N LEU A 500 17.50 -2.56 -20.78
CA LEU A 500 16.71 -3.81 -20.75
C LEU A 500 17.46 -4.95 -21.46
N ARG A 501 18.05 -4.68 -22.62
CA ARG A 501 18.88 -5.65 -23.36
C ARG A 501 20.08 -6.13 -22.55
N VAL A 502 20.79 -5.21 -21.88
CA VAL A 502 21.92 -5.57 -21.01
C VAL A 502 21.46 -6.43 -19.83
N ILE A 503 20.32 -6.09 -19.20
CA ILE A 503 19.74 -6.89 -18.12
C ILE A 503 19.37 -8.29 -18.62
N SER A 504 18.69 -8.40 -19.77
CA SER A 504 18.26 -9.70 -20.31
C SER A 504 19.46 -10.59 -20.71
N GLU A 505 20.57 -10.01 -21.15
CA GLU A 505 21.81 -10.76 -21.48
C GLU A 505 22.69 -11.12 -20.27
N THR A 506 22.42 -10.56 -19.08
CA THR A 506 23.28 -10.75 -17.89
C THR A 506 23.16 -12.17 -17.31
N TYR A 507 21.97 -12.76 -17.33
CA TYR A 507 21.70 -14.07 -16.71
C TYR A 507 21.43 -15.15 -17.76
N ARG A 508 21.52 -16.41 -17.32
CA ARG A 508 21.14 -17.58 -18.13
C ARG A 508 19.92 -18.28 -17.51
N PRO A 509 18.96 -18.75 -18.34
CA PRO A 509 17.82 -19.51 -17.85
C PRO A 509 18.23 -20.67 -16.92
N GLY A 510 17.57 -20.79 -15.78
CA GLY A 510 17.82 -21.86 -14.80
C GLY A 510 18.98 -21.61 -13.83
N GLN A 511 19.52 -20.40 -13.76
CA GLN A 511 20.43 -20.05 -12.67
C GLN A 511 19.66 -20.02 -11.32
N PRO A 512 20.23 -20.54 -10.21
CA PRO A 512 19.48 -20.64 -8.95
C PRO A 512 19.06 -19.27 -8.39
N GLN A 513 19.89 -18.24 -8.54
CA GLN A 513 19.58 -16.91 -7.99
C GLN A 513 18.41 -16.20 -8.71
N ILE A 514 18.18 -16.48 -10.00
CA ILE A 514 17.03 -15.91 -10.74
C ILE A 514 15.73 -16.69 -10.51
N CYS A 515 15.78 -17.80 -9.76
CA CYS A 515 14.59 -18.51 -9.34
C CYS A 515 14.00 -17.92 -8.05
N ARG A 516 14.75 -17.08 -7.33
CA ARG A 516 14.37 -16.46 -6.05
C ARG A 516 14.12 -14.97 -6.23
N SER A 517 13.36 -14.37 -5.32
CA SER A 517 13.24 -12.91 -5.27
C SER A 517 14.54 -12.27 -4.75
N PRO A 518 14.98 -11.10 -5.28
CA PRO A 518 14.39 -10.37 -6.42
C PRO A 518 14.91 -10.83 -7.79
N GLY A 519 15.83 -11.79 -7.88
CA GLY A 519 16.39 -12.27 -9.14
C GLY A 519 15.35 -12.72 -10.16
N PHE A 520 14.22 -13.25 -9.71
CA PHE A 520 13.06 -13.61 -10.53
C PHE A 520 12.50 -12.44 -11.35
N LEU A 521 12.63 -11.19 -10.86
CA LEU A 521 12.18 -9.99 -11.58
C LEU A 521 12.97 -9.78 -12.90
N TRP A 522 14.09 -10.47 -13.12
CA TRP A 522 14.77 -10.56 -14.41
C TRP A 522 13.84 -11.02 -15.55
N PHE A 523 12.83 -11.84 -15.22
CA PHE A 523 11.79 -12.27 -16.17
C PHE A 523 11.16 -11.09 -16.93
N PHE A 524 10.88 -9.96 -16.25
CA PHE A 524 10.28 -8.79 -16.88
C PHE A 524 11.17 -8.20 -17.97
N ALA A 525 12.49 -8.16 -17.78
CA ALA A 525 13.42 -7.70 -18.81
C ALA A 525 13.42 -8.62 -20.03
N VAL A 526 13.34 -9.94 -19.84
CA VAL A 526 13.23 -10.92 -20.93
C VAL A 526 11.91 -10.76 -21.66
N MET A 527 10.80 -10.61 -20.95
CA MET A 527 9.48 -10.42 -21.54
C MET A 527 9.39 -9.13 -22.39
N LEU A 528 10.04 -8.04 -21.95
CA LEU A 528 10.04 -6.76 -22.65
C LEU A 528 11.00 -6.72 -23.86
N THR A 529 12.02 -7.60 -23.91
CA THR A 529 13.04 -7.58 -24.98
C THR A 529 13.00 -8.79 -25.91
N GLY A 530 12.42 -9.90 -25.46
CA GLY A 530 12.40 -11.18 -26.15
C GLY A 530 11.05 -11.51 -26.80
N ASP A 531 11.02 -12.65 -27.46
CA ASP A 531 9.79 -13.27 -27.94
C ASP A 531 9.18 -14.17 -26.85
N LEU A 532 8.00 -14.71 -27.15
CA LEU A 532 7.31 -15.60 -26.24
C LEU A 532 8.09 -16.90 -26.00
N ASP A 533 8.73 -17.46 -27.02
CA ASP A 533 9.47 -18.72 -26.88
C ASP A 533 10.63 -18.57 -25.90
N SER A 534 11.31 -17.41 -25.93
CA SER A 534 12.33 -17.03 -24.96
C SER A 534 11.76 -16.90 -23.56
N THR A 535 10.62 -16.23 -23.42
CA THR A 535 9.90 -16.05 -22.15
C THR A 535 9.52 -17.40 -21.54
N ARG A 536 8.98 -18.31 -22.36
CA ARG A 536 8.63 -19.68 -21.96
C ARG A 536 9.86 -20.47 -21.54
N ALA A 537 10.93 -20.42 -22.33
CA ALA A 537 12.17 -21.16 -22.04
C ALA A 537 12.76 -20.77 -20.67
N VAL A 538 12.65 -19.49 -20.30
CA VAL A 538 13.03 -18.99 -18.97
C VAL A 538 12.18 -19.62 -17.88
N VAL A 539 10.85 -19.54 -17.99
CA VAL A 539 9.95 -20.08 -16.96
C VAL A 539 10.10 -21.59 -16.80
N ASP A 540 10.20 -22.33 -17.91
CA ASP A 540 10.42 -23.77 -17.89
C ASP A 540 11.76 -24.15 -17.23
N ALA A 541 12.80 -23.34 -17.45
CA ALA A 541 14.09 -23.53 -16.78
C ALA A 541 14.01 -23.24 -15.28
N SER A 542 13.27 -22.21 -14.86
CA SER A 542 13.02 -21.91 -13.45
C SER A 542 12.28 -23.05 -12.76
N VAL A 543 11.20 -23.58 -13.34
CA VAL A 543 10.46 -24.74 -12.80
C VAL A 543 11.37 -25.96 -12.62
N ARG A 544 12.19 -26.30 -13.63
CA ARG A 544 13.16 -27.41 -13.53
C ARG A 544 14.16 -27.19 -12.39
N THR A 545 14.73 -25.98 -12.33
CA THR A 545 15.75 -25.63 -11.33
C THR A 545 15.18 -25.65 -9.91
N CYS A 546 13.97 -25.11 -9.70
CA CYS A 546 13.32 -25.15 -8.40
C CYS A 546 13.02 -26.59 -7.94
N ARG A 547 12.62 -27.48 -8.86
CA ARG A 547 12.45 -28.91 -8.56
C ARG A 547 13.76 -29.59 -8.19
N GLU A 548 14.82 -29.34 -8.94
CA GLU A 548 16.15 -29.93 -8.69
C GLU A 548 16.76 -29.47 -7.35
N LEU A 549 16.54 -28.21 -6.97
CA LEU A 549 17.11 -27.60 -5.78
C LEU A 549 16.19 -27.64 -4.55
N GLY A 550 14.94 -28.11 -4.69
CA GLY A 550 13.97 -28.19 -3.60
C GLY A 550 13.41 -26.84 -3.15
N TYR A 551 13.41 -25.83 -4.03
CA TYR A 551 12.89 -24.49 -3.75
C TYR A 551 11.37 -24.51 -3.84
N SER A 552 10.71 -24.96 -2.77
CA SER A 552 9.27 -25.27 -2.79
C SER A 552 8.40 -24.03 -3.04
N TRP A 553 8.68 -22.92 -2.36
CA TRP A 553 7.90 -21.69 -2.53
C TRP A 553 8.11 -21.09 -3.92
N GLU A 554 9.36 -21.03 -4.37
CA GLU A 554 9.73 -20.53 -5.69
C GLU A 554 9.22 -21.44 -6.82
N LEU A 555 9.12 -22.76 -6.59
CA LEU A 555 8.49 -23.68 -7.53
C LEU A 555 7.02 -23.33 -7.71
N ALA A 556 6.29 -23.12 -6.61
CA ALA A 556 4.88 -22.74 -6.66
C ALA A 556 4.69 -21.41 -7.40
N GLN A 557 5.53 -20.41 -7.12
CA GLN A 557 5.52 -19.13 -7.83
C GLN A 557 5.85 -19.29 -9.33
N ALA A 558 6.87 -20.08 -9.69
CA ALA A 558 7.24 -20.31 -11.08
C ALA A 558 6.17 -21.08 -11.86
N LEU A 559 5.51 -22.06 -11.22
CA LEU A 559 4.36 -22.78 -11.78
C LEU A 559 3.17 -21.83 -11.97
N GLN A 560 2.88 -20.97 -10.99
CA GLN A 560 1.83 -19.97 -11.11
C GLN A 560 2.11 -19.00 -12.27
N MET A 561 3.33 -18.49 -12.40
CA MET A 561 3.68 -17.61 -13.51
C MET A 561 3.61 -18.34 -14.85
N ARG A 562 4.01 -19.63 -14.90
CA ARG A 562 3.83 -20.44 -16.10
C ARG A 562 2.34 -20.61 -16.43
N ALA A 563 1.51 -20.90 -15.44
CA ALA A 563 0.07 -20.99 -15.61
C ALA A 563 -0.51 -19.68 -16.17
N ASN A 564 -0.08 -18.53 -15.67
CA ASN A 564 -0.49 -17.21 -16.17
C ASN A 564 -0.07 -16.97 -17.63
N VAL A 565 1.19 -17.21 -17.98
CA VAL A 565 1.70 -17.08 -19.37
C VAL A 565 0.97 -18.02 -20.33
N LEU A 566 0.61 -19.23 -19.87
CA LEU A 566 -0.11 -20.23 -20.65
C LEU A 566 -1.61 -19.98 -20.69
N ALA A 567 -2.21 -19.37 -19.66
CA ALA A 567 -3.65 -19.25 -19.51
C ALA A 567 -4.26 -18.46 -20.67
N ASN A 568 -3.58 -17.44 -21.20
CA ASN A 568 -4.05 -16.63 -22.33
C ASN A 568 -4.12 -17.41 -23.67
N ARG A 569 -3.80 -18.71 -23.65
CA ARG A 569 -3.67 -19.59 -24.81
C ARG A 569 -4.39 -20.91 -24.53
N SER A 570 -5.58 -21.01 -25.07
CA SER A 570 -6.46 -22.17 -25.02
C SER A 570 -5.81 -23.53 -25.29
N PHE A 571 -4.86 -23.63 -26.23
CA PHE A 571 -4.11 -24.88 -26.50
C PHE A 571 -3.38 -25.43 -25.28
N TRP A 572 -2.98 -24.57 -24.35
CA TRP A 572 -2.22 -24.90 -23.14
C TRP A 572 -3.03 -24.75 -21.85
N ALA A 573 -4.34 -24.54 -21.92
CA ALA A 573 -5.20 -24.38 -20.75
C ALA A 573 -5.14 -25.60 -19.79
N ALA A 574 -4.96 -26.81 -20.34
CA ALA A 574 -4.79 -28.03 -19.55
C ALA A 574 -3.46 -28.05 -18.78
N ASP A 575 -2.39 -27.53 -19.37
CA ASP A 575 -1.08 -27.41 -18.72
C ASP A 575 -1.10 -26.28 -17.67
N ALA A 576 -1.74 -25.15 -17.99
CA ALA A 576 -1.97 -24.06 -17.05
C ALA A 576 -2.76 -24.50 -15.80
N THR A 577 -3.82 -25.27 -16.00
CA THR A 577 -4.62 -25.82 -14.89
C THR A 577 -3.78 -26.76 -14.01
N ARG A 578 -2.98 -27.64 -14.62
CA ARG A 578 -2.10 -28.56 -13.88
C ARG A 578 -1.06 -27.82 -13.05
N ASP A 579 -0.45 -26.80 -13.62
CA ASP A 579 0.54 -25.97 -12.93
C ASP A 579 -0.10 -25.19 -11.77
N ALA A 580 -1.30 -24.63 -11.97
CA ALA A 580 -2.04 -23.95 -10.92
C ALA A 580 -2.48 -24.91 -9.79
N ASP A 581 -2.86 -26.15 -10.13
CA ASP A 581 -3.18 -27.20 -9.15
C ASP A 581 -1.96 -27.57 -8.29
N GLU A 582 -0.80 -27.79 -8.92
CA GLU A 582 0.46 -28.11 -8.22
C GLU A 582 0.93 -26.93 -7.36
N ALA A 583 0.84 -25.69 -7.87
CA ALA A 583 1.17 -24.48 -7.11
C ALA A 583 0.26 -24.34 -5.88
N LEU A 584 -1.05 -24.53 -6.04
CA LEU A 584 -2.01 -24.46 -4.94
C LEU A 584 -1.72 -25.52 -3.87
N GLU A 585 -1.43 -26.76 -4.27
CA GLU A 585 -1.08 -27.84 -3.35
C GLU A 585 0.16 -27.45 -2.52
N ILE A 586 1.18 -26.89 -3.16
CA ILE A 586 2.40 -26.45 -2.48
C ILE A 586 2.10 -25.30 -1.51
N PHE A 587 1.37 -24.26 -1.93
CA PHE A 587 1.05 -23.11 -1.08
C PHE A 587 0.22 -23.50 0.14
N ILE A 588 -0.80 -24.36 -0.03
CA ILE A 588 -1.58 -24.91 1.09
C ILE A 588 -0.67 -25.69 2.04
N ARG A 589 0.22 -26.54 1.51
CA ARG A 589 1.12 -27.37 2.32
C ARG A 589 2.08 -26.54 3.17
N ILE A 590 2.60 -25.43 2.65
CA ILE A 590 3.52 -24.53 3.39
C ILE A 590 2.80 -23.49 4.25
N GLY A 591 1.46 -23.41 4.16
CA GLY A 591 0.64 -22.48 4.90
C GLY A 591 0.69 -21.04 4.39
N ASP A 592 1.02 -20.85 3.10
CA ASP A 592 1.02 -19.53 2.47
C ASP A 592 -0.39 -19.17 1.98
N VAL A 593 -1.05 -18.31 2.74
CA VAL A 593 -2.43 -17.87 2.50
C VAL A 593 -2.49 -16.99 1.24
N TRP A 594 -1.49 -16.13 1.05
CA TRP A 594 -1.36 -15.25 -0.12
C TRP A 594 -1.18 -16.05 -1.40
N GLY A 595 -0.22 -16.98 -1.41
CA GLY A 595 0.04 -17.85 -2.56
C GLY A 595 -1.14 -18.77 -2.90
N ALA A 596 -1.88 -19.24 -1.90
CA ALA A 596 -3.08 -20.04 -2.13
C ALA A 596 -4.20 -19.25 -2.84
N ALA A 597 -4.43 -18.00 -2.43
CA ALA A 597 -5.40 -17.11 -3.08
C ALA A 597 -5.03 -16.84 -4.54
N GLU A 598 -3.74 -16.62 -4.78
CA GLU A 598 -3.14 -16.38 -6.09
C GLU A 598 -3.25 -17.58 -7.04
N ALA A 599 -2.91 -18.78 -6.55
CA ALA A 599 -3.05 -20.00 -7.33
C ALA A 599 -4.51 -20.34 -7.64
N LEU A 600 -5.44 -20.05 -6.71
CA LEU A 600 -6.89 -20.20 -6.96
C LEU A 600 -7.38 -19.23 -8.03
N SER A 601 -6.95 -17.96 -7.99
CA SER A 601 -7.26 -16.96 -9.01
C SER A 601 -6.78 -17.40 -10.40
N ALA A 602 -5.51 -17.84 -10.51
CA ALA A 602 -4.94 -18.33 -11.77
C ALA A 602 -5.64 -19.59 -12.29
N ARG A 603 -6.03 -20.51 -11.41
CA ARG A 603 -6.80 -21.70 -11.79
C ARG A 603 -8.21 -21.36 -12.26
N GLY A 604 -8.87 -20.42 -11.58
CA GLY A 604 -10.17 -19.89 -11.99
C GLY A 604 -10.12 -19.31 -13.39
N GLU A 605 -9.08 -18.54 -13.71
CA GLU A 605 -8.86 -17.95 -15.04
C GLU A 605 -8.61 -19.02 -16.12
N ALA A 606 -7.78 -20.01 -15.83
CA ALA A 606 -7.54 -21.12 -16.77
C ALA A 606 -8.83 -21.88 -17.07
N ARG A 607 -9.67 -22.11 -16.05
CA ARG A 607 -10.97 -22.78 -16.17
C ARG A 607 -11.99 -21.94 -16.94
N GLU A 608 -12.04 -20.64 -16.67
CA GLU A 608 -12.85 -19.65 -17.40
C GLU A 608 -12.54 -19.70 -18.90
N ARG A 609 -11.25 -19.65 -19.27
CA ARG A 609 -10.82 -19.72 -20.68
C ARG A 609 -11.02 -21.10 -21.31
N SER A 610 -11.12 -22.15 -20.51
CA SER A 610 -11.51 -23.48 -20.99
C SER A 610 -13.03 -23.70 -21.07
N GLY A 611 -13.83 -22.71 -20.65
CA GLY A 611 -15.29 -22.78 -20.62
C GLY A 611 -15.88 -23.57 -19.44
N ASP A 612 -15.08 -24.02 -18.47
CA ASP A 612 -15.54 -24.67 -17.23
C ASP A 612 -15.95 -23.60 -16.19
N TYR A 613 -16.94 -22.78 -16.56
CA TYR A 613 -17.41 -21.64 -15.76
C TYR A 613 -17.87 -22.03 -14.33
N PRO A 614 -18.59 -23.15 -14.10
CA PRO A 614 -18.99 -23.52 -12.75
C PRO A 614 -17.81 -23.79 -11.81
N ARG A 615 -16.73 -24.42 -12.30
CA ARG A 615 -15.53 -24.65 -11.48
C ARG A 615 -14.67 -23.39 -11.34
N ALA A 616 -14.64 -22.54 -12.36
CA ALA A 616 -14.00 -21.23 -12.26
C ALA A 616 -14.66 -20.37 -11.17
N ALA A 617 -15.99 -20.35 -11.11
CA ALA A 617 -16.73 -19.64 -10.05
C ALA A 617 -16.36 -20.14 -8.65
N ALA A 618 -16.30 -21.45 -8.45
CA ALA A 618 -15.90 -22.04 -7.16
C ALA A 618 -14.46 -21.67 -6.75
N ASP A 619 -13.54 -21.56 -7.72
CA ASP A 619 -12.17 -21.13 -7.45
C ASP A 619 -12.10 -19.66 -7.05
N TYR A 620 -12.85 -18.77 -7.72
CA TYR A 620 -12.92 -17.36 -7.33
C TYR A 620 -13.58 -17.16 -5.96
N GLU A 621 -14.66 -17.88 -5.64
CA GLU A 621 -15.27 -17.86 -4.30
C GLU A 621 -14.27 -18.29 -3.21
N ALA A 622 -13.48 -19.32 -3.48
CA ALA A 622 -12.41 -19.75 -2.57
C ALA A 622 -11.30 -18.69 -2.47
N ALA A 623 -10.85 -18.11 -3.59
CA ALA A 623 -9.82 -17.07 -3.61
C ALA A 623 -10.24 -15.84 -2.79
N ILE A 624 -11.51 -15.40 -2.92
CA ILE A 624 -12.09 -14.30 -2.13
C ILE A 624 -11.98 -14.59 -0.63
N THR A 625 -12.31 -15.82 -0.21
CA THR A 625 -12.19 -16.23 1.20
C THR A 625 -10.75 -16.13 1.72
N TYR A 626 -9.75 -16.47 0.91
CA TYR A 626 -8.35 -16.30 1.29
C TYR A 626 -7.92 -14.82 1.31
N ALA A 627 -8.37 -14.02 0.34
CA ALA A 627 -8.11 -12.58 0.28
C ALA A 627 -8.67 -11.85 1.52
N GLU A 628 -9.91 -12.16 1.92
CA GLU A 628 -10.54 -11.60 3.13
C GLU A 628 -9.76 -11.92 4.41
N ARG A 629 -9.21 -13.15 4.52
CA ARG A 629 -8.37 -13.53 5.68
C ARG A 629 -7.08 -12.73 5.79
N LEU A 630 -6.60 -12.17 4.68
CA LEU A 630 -5.42 -11.31 4.60
C LEU A 630 -5.75 -9.81 4.71
N GLY A 631 -7.03 -9.45 4.82
CA GLY A 631 -7.47 -8.05 4.73
C GLY A 631 -7.25 -7.44 3.35
N ALA A 632 -7.25 -8.25 2.29
CA ALA A 632 -7.05 -7.84 0.90
C ALA A 632 -8.38 -7.48 0.21
N HIS A 633 -9.12 -6.47 0.69
CA HIS A 633 -10.49 -6.20 0.26
C HIS A 633 -10.61 -5.72 -1.21
N ALA A 634 -9.65 -4.95 -1.70
CA ALA A 634 -9.56 -4.44 -3.07
C ALA A 634 -9.41 -5.60 -4.04
N GLN A 635 -8.58 -6.59 -3.68
CA GLN A 635 -8.49 -7.81 -4.47
C GLN A 635 -9.76 -8.66 -4.37
N ALA A 636 -10.36 -8.78 -3.19
CA ALA A 636 -11.64 -9.50 -3.06
C ALA A 636 -12.70 -8.90 -3.99
N ALA A 637 -12.73 -7.57 -4.15
CA ALA A 637 -13.59 -6.89 -5.11
C ALA A 637 -13.22 -7.20 -6.57
N VAL A 638 -11.93 -7.24 -6.94
CA VAL A 638 -11.48 -7.62 -8.30
C VAL A 638 -11.89 -9.05 -8.63
N LEU A 639 -11.66 -9.98 -7.69
CA LEU A 639 -12.10 -11.37 -7.80
C LEU A 639 -13.63 -11.47 -7.87
N GLY A 640 -14.35 -10.61 -7.13
CA GLY A 640 -15.81 -10.48 -7.18
C GLY A 640 -16.31 -10.06 -8.56
N ALA A 641 -15.64 -9.10 -9.22
CA ALA A 641 -15.97 -8.68 -10.57
C ALA A 641 -15.81 -9.84 -11.58
N ARG A 642 -14.72 -10.61 -11.46
CA ARG A 642 -14.49 -11.81 -12.30
C ARG A 642 -15.49 -12.91 -12.01
N LEU A 643 -15.80 -13.17 -10.75
CA LEU A 643 -16.84 -14.11 -10.34
C LEU A 643 -18.20 -13.72 -10.95
N GLY A 644 -18.54 -12.42 -10.93
CA GLY A 644 -19.77 -11.91 -11.55
C GLY A 644 -19.85 -12.23 -13.04
N SER A 645 -18.77 -11.99 -13.78
CA SER A 645 -18.67 -12.30 -15.21
C SER A 645 -18.80 -13.81 -15.49
N VAL A 646 -18.07 -14.65 -14.74
CA VAL A 646 -18.13 -16.11 -14.89
C VAL A 646 -19.50 -16.68 -14.52
N LEU A 647 -20.19 -16.12 -13.52
CA LEU A 647 -21.57 -16.52 -13.19
C LEU A 647 -22.54 -16.20 -14.33
N ILE A 648 -22.37 -15.08 -15.03
CA ILE A 648 -23.17 -14.75 -16.21
C ILE A 648 -23.00 -15.82 -17.28
N ASP A 649 -21.76 -16.18 -17.60
CA ASP A 649 -21.44 -17.17 -18.63
C ASP A 649 -21.77 -18.61 -18.21
N ALA A 650 -21.82 -18.90 -16.91
CA ALA A 650 -22.33 -20.15 -16.33
C ALA A 650 -23.87 -20.27 -16.38
N GLY A 651 -24.59 -19.27 -16.92
CA GLY A 651 -26.05 -19.25 -16.99
C GLY A 651 -26.76 -18.72 -15.74
N GLN A 652 -26.01 -18.17 -14.77
CA GLN A 652 -26.55 -17.51 -13.57
C GLN A 652 -26.54 -15.98 -13.73
N GLY A 653 -27.07 -15.50 -14.86
CA GLY A 653 -27.00 -14.09 -15.29
C GLY A 653 -27.47 -13.07 -14.25
N GLU A 654 -28.58 -13.34 -13.55
CA GLU A 654 -29.11 -12.44 -12.51
C GLU A 654 -28.17 -12.32 -11.30
N ARG A 655 -27.63 -13.46 -10.83
CA ARG A 655 -26.69 -13.48 -9.70
C ARG A 655 -25.38 -12.79 -10.07
N GLY A 656 -24.87 -13.04 -11.26
CA GLY A 656 -23.65 -12.38 -11.74
C GLY A 656 -23.82 -10.88 -11.95
N GLU A 657 -24.95 -10.44 -12.52
CA GLU A 657 -25.27 -9.01 -12.64
C GLU A 657 -25.41 -8.34 -11.26
N GLN A 658 -26.09 -8.99 -10.31
CA GLN A 658 -26.22 -8.48 -8.95
C GLN A 658 -24.85 -8.33 -8.28
N LEU A 659 -23.97 -9.34 -8.40
CA LEU A 659 -22.63 -9.27 -7.83
C LEU A 659 -21.79 -8.15 -8.46
N LEU A 660 -21.87 -7.95 -9.78
CA LEU A 660 -21.20 -6.82 -10.44
C LEU A 660 -21.72 -5.47 -9.93
N ARG A 661 -23.02 -5.35 -9.68
CA ARG A 661 -23.61 -4.15 -9.06
C ARG A 661 -23.15 -3.98 -7.62
N GLU A 662 -23.10 -5.05 -6.83
CA GLU A 662 -22.58 -5.03 -5.45
C GLU A 662 -21.12 -4.57 -5.42
N VAL A 663 -20.25 -5.06 -6.32
CA VAL A 663 -18.86 -4.58 -6.42
C VAL A 663 -18.81 -3.06 -6.75
N LEU A 664 -19.72 -2.57 -7.59
CA LEU A 664 -19.83 -1.14 -7.91
C LEU A 664 -20.46 -0.31 -6.78
N ASP A 665 -21.36 -0.89 -5.99
CA ASP A 665 -22.07 -0.29 -4.86
C ASP A 665 -21.24 -0.32 -3.56
N GLU A 666 -20.39 -1.30 -3.37
CA GLU A 666 -19.32 -1.31 -2.36
C GLU A 666 -18.25 -0.28 -2.73
N GLY A 667 -17.98 -0.12 -4.02
CA GLY A 667 -17.06 0.87 -4.60
C GLY A 667 -17.68 2.25 -4.82
N GLN A 668 -18.92 2.49 -4.37
CA GLN A 668 -19.61 3.75 -4.63
C GLN A 668 -18.83 4.88 -3.92
N GLY A 669 -17.97 5.59 -4.67
CA GLY A 669 -17.25 6.81 -4.27
C GLY A 669 -15.73 6.75 -4.31
N MET A 670 -15.16 5.56 -4.45
CA MET A 670 -13.72 5.35 -4.58
C MET A 670 -13.43 4.77 -5.96
N VAL A 671 -12.31 5.15 -6.57
CA VAL A 671 -11.82 4.44 -7.75
C VAL A 671 -11.25 3.10 -7.25
N SER A 672 -12.12 2.11 -7.11
CA SER A 672 -11.71 0.74 -6.78
C SER A 672 -11.01 0.11 -7.98
N GLU A 673 -9.93 -0.63 -7.74
CA GLU A 673 -9.22 -1.41 -8.77
C GLU A 673 -10.16 -2.38 -9.52
N ALA A 674 -11.25 -2.80 -8.89
CA ALA A 674 -12.26 -3.67 -9.47
C ALA A 674 -13.26 -2.95 -10.39
N MET A 675 -13.41 -1.62 -10.21
CA MET A 675 -14.45 -0.83 -10.88
C MET A 675 -14.35 -0.85 -12.41
N PRO A 676 -13.17 -0.71 -13.05
CA PRO A 676 -13.07 -0.75 -14.51
C PRO A 676 -13.62 -2.05 -15.10
N ALA A 677 -13.20 -3.18 -14.53
CA ALA A 677 -13.61 -4.50 -14.96
C ALA A 677 -15.10 -4.74 -14.67
N ALA A 678 -15.58 -4.39 -13.47
CA ALA A 678 -16.98 -4.56 -13.09
C ALA A 678 -17.92 -3.78 -14.02
N ARG A 679 -17.59 -2.51 -14.35
CA ARG A 679 -18.39 -1.73 -15.30
C ARG A 679 -18.33 -2.28 -16.72
N LEU A 680 -17.17 -2.74 -17.17
CA LEU A 680 -17.02 -3.33 -18.50
C LEU A 680 -17.86 -4.61 -18.63
N PHE A 681 -17.77 -5.52 -17.66
CA PHE A 681 -18.56 -6.76 -17.64
C PHE A 681 -20.06 -6.47 -17.52
N LEU A 682 -20.44 -5.49 -16.70
CA LEU A 682 -21.83 -5.07 -16.57
C LEU A 682 -22.36 -4.46 -17.87
N ALA A 683 -21.58 -3.60 -18.54
CA ALA A 683 -21.95 -3.02 -19.83
C ALA A 683 -22.16 -4.09 -20.91
N ILE A 684 -21.28 -5.10 -20.96
CA ILE A 684 -21.43 -6.26 -21.87
C ILE A 684 -22.73 -7.02 -21.56
N ARG A 685 -23.01 -7.32 -20.28
CA ARG A 685 -24.24 -8.00 -19.85
C ARG A 685 -25.50 -7.22 -20.24
N LEU A 686 -25.52 -5.92 -19.95
CA LEU A 686 -26.62 -5.02 -20.29
C LEU A 686 -26.82 -4.95 -21.81
N GLY A 687 -25.74 -4.88 -22.57
CA GLY A 687 -25.75 -4.93 -24.03
C GLY A 687 -26.41 -6.20 -24.56
N ARG A 688 -25.98 -7.37 -24.07
CA ARG A 688 -26.49 -8.70 -24.49
C ARG A 688 -27.96 -8.90 -24.16
N THR A 689 -28.49 -8.17 -23.17
CA THR A 689 -29.91 -8.21 -22.78
C THR A 689 -30.75 -7.09 -23.43
N GLY A 690 -30.17 -6.30 -24.34
CA GLY A 690 -30.85 -5.21 -25.05
C GLY A 690 -31.03 -3.91 -24.24
N ARG A 691 -30.42 -3.81 -23.05
CA ARG A 691 -30.48 -2.63 -22.17
C ARG A 691 -29.39 -1.61 -22.55
N LEU A 692 -29.39 -1.20 -23.81
CA LEU A 692 -28.28 -0.46 -24.45
C LEU A 692 -28.03 0.92 -23.82
N ALA A 693 -29.08 1.61 -23.37
CA ALA A 693 -28.97 2.90 -22.70
C ALA A 693 -28.19 2.80 -21.37
N GLU A 694 -28.52 1.80 -20.55
CA GLU A 694 -27.81 1.55 -19.28
C GLU A 694 -26.37 1.08 -19.54
N ALA A 695 -26.15 0.26 -20.57
CA ALA A 695 -24.80 -0.17 -20.95
C ALA A 695 -23.90 1.03 -21.29
N ARG A 696 -24.43 2.02 -22.02
CA ARG A 696 -23.71 3.26 -22.34
C ARG A 696 -23.48 4.15 -21.14
N GLU A 697 -24.42 4.21 -20.21
CA GLU A 697 -24.22 4.94 -18.96
C GLU A 697 -23.01 4.38 -18.20
N GLN A 698 -22.88 3.05 -18.11
CA GLN A 698 -21.72 2.41 -17.48
C GLN A 698 -20.40 2.75 -18.18
N LEU A 699 -20.35 2.71 -19.52
CA LEU A 699 -19.14 3.08 -20.29
C LEU A 699 -18.85 4.60 -20.22
N GLY A 700 -19.88 5.44 -20.15
CA GLY A 700 -19.75 6.88 -19.97
C GLY A 700 -19.18 7.25 -18.60
N MET A 701 -19.64 6.58 -17.54
CA MET A 701 -19.05 6.69 -16.20
C MET A 701 -17.60 6.20 -16.19
N LEU A 702 -17.33 5.07 -16.85
CA LEU A 702 -15.96 4.55 -17.01
C LEU A 702 -15.04 5.56 -17.71
N ARG A 703 -15.50 6.24 -18.76
CA ARG A 703 -14.72 7.30 -19.41
C ARG A 703 -14.56 8.56 -18.59
N THR A 704 -15.57 8.93 -17.80
CA THR A 704 -15.48 10.10 -16.93
C THR A 704 -14.46 9.86 -15.81
N ASP A 705 -14.48 8.65 -15.25
CA ASP A 705 -13.63 8.27 -14.13
C ASP A 705 -12.18 7.94 -14.57
N PHE A 706 -11.99 7.44 -15.80
CA PHE A 706 -10.69 6.93 -16.29
C PHE A 706 -10.22 7.53 -17.64
N GLY A 707 -10.85 8.59 -18.14
CA GLY A 707 -10.58 9.15 -19.49
C GLY A 707 -9.16 9.65 -19.72
N ASP A 708 -8.42 9.99 -18.66
CA ASP A 708 -7.02 10.40 -18.71
C ASP A 708 -6.01 9.23 -18.61
N VAL A 709 -6.49 8.01 -18.31
CA VAL A 709 -5.63 6.83 -18.15
C VAL A 709 -5.32 6.21 -19.52
N ARG A 710 -4.10 6.42 -20.02
CA ARG A 710 -3.62 5.90 -21.31
C ARG A 710 -3.15 4.45 -21.26
N PHE A 711 -3.96 3.49 -20.81
CA PHE A 711 -3.60 2.07 -20.92
C PHE A 711 -4.13 1.51 -22.24
N VAL A 712 -3.22 1.24 -23.18
CA VAL A 712 -3.52 0.91 -24.59
C VAL A 712 -4.43 -0.32 -24.71
N VAL A 713 -4.22 -1.34 -23.88
CA VAL A 713 -5.00 -2.60 -23.89
C VAL A 713 -6.44 -2.34 -23.44
N PHE A 714 -6.65 -1.66 -22.31
CA PHE A 714 -7.98 -1.42 -21.76
C PHE A 714 -8.79 -0.40 -22.57
N ASP A 715 -8.15 0.66 -23.08
CA ASP A 715 -8.78 1.58 -24.04
C ASP A 715 -9.27 0.81 -25.29
N GLY A 716 -8.50 -0.16 -25.77
CA GLY A 716 -8.90 -1.08 -26.84
C GLY A 716 -10.20 -1.84 -26.53
N PHE A 717 -10.29 -2.45 -25.34
CA PHE A 717 -11.51 -3.15 -24.90
C PHE A 717 -12.73 -2.22 -24.78
N VAL A 718 -12.58 -1.06 -24.13
CA VAL A 718 -13.67 -0.10 -23.93
C VAL A 718 -14.18 0.42 -25.27
N VAL A 719 -13.27 0.85 -26.16
CA VAL A 719 -13.63 1.32 -27.50
C VAL A 719 -14.27 0.20 -28.33
N GLY A 720 -13.79 -1.04 -28.18
CA GLY A 720 -14.37 -2.22 -28.83
C GLY A 720 -15.81 -2.50 -28.40
N VAL A 721 -16.12 -2.45 -27.11
CA VAL A 721 -17.49 -2.63 -26.60
C VAL A 721 -18.40 -1.48 -27.05
N GLU A 722 -17.91 -0.23 -27.05
CA GLU A 722 -18.69 0.88 -27.61
C GLU A 722 -18.98 0.73 -29.10
N ALA A 723 -18.00 0.25 -29.87
CA ALA A 723 -18.19 -0.03 -31.29
C ALA A 723 -19.25 -1.11 -31.52
N TRP A 724 -19.25 -2.14 -30.67
CA TRP A 724 -20.26 -3.19 -30.71
C TRP A 724 -21.65 -2.66 -30.37
N LEU A 725 -21.79 -1.88 -29.30
CA LEU A 725 -23.08 -1.23 -28.96
C LEU A 725 -23.58 -0.31 -30.08
N ASP A 726 -22.68 0.40 -30.77
CA ASP A 726 -23.05 1.22 -31.93
C ASP A 726 -23.52 0.39 -33.12
N ALA A 727 -22.84 -0.73 -33.40
CA ALA A 727 -23.24 -1.65 -34.46
C ALA A 727 -24.61 -2.27 -34.16
N THR A 728 -24.88 -2.71 -32.93
CA THR A 728 -26.17 -3.29 -32.51
C THR A 728 -27.33 -2.28 -32.60
N GLU A 729 -27.07 -0.98 -32.41
CA GLU A 729 -28.08 0.08 -32.56
C GLU A 729 -28.26 0.59 -34.01
N GLY A 730 -27.45 0.11 -34.95
CA GLY A 730 -27.47 0.58 -36.33
C GLY A 730 -26.70 1.87 -36.59
N ARG A 731 -25.84 2.32 -35.66
CA ARG A 731 -24.92 3.46 -35.84
C ARG A 731 -23.62 2.98 -36.49
N TYR A 732 -23.75 2.43 -37.69
CA TYR A 732 -22.70 1.66 -38.34
C TYR A 732 -21.47 2.50 -38.71
N ALA A 733 -21.64 3.76 -39.09
CA ALA A 733 -20.52 4.64 -39.45
C ALA A 733 -19.65 4.98 -38.23
N GLU A 734 -20.28 5.29 -37.09
CA GLU A 734 -19.63 5.52 -35.81
C GLU A 734 -18.95 4.24 -35.28
N ALA A 735 -19.59 3.08 -35.48
CA ALA A 735 -19.01 1.78 -35.13
C ALA A 735 -17.70 1.52 -35.90
N VAL A 736 -17.67 1.72 -37.23
CA VAL A 736 -16.46 1.52 -38.05
C VAL A 736 -15.30 2.40 -37.57
N GLU A 737 -15.55 3.67 -37.28
CA GLU A 737 -14.49 4.59 -36.80
C GLU A 737 -13.91 4.13 -35.45
N LYS A 738 -14.77 3.66 -34.53
CA LYS A 738 -14.33 3.11 -33.24
C LYS A 738 -13.59 1.78 -33.41
N VAL A 739 -14.05 0.89 -34.29
CA VAL A 739 -13.32 -0.36 -34.58
C VAL A 739 -11.92 -0.06 -35.11
N ARG A 740 -11.76 0.92 -36.03
CA ARG A 740 -10.44 1.29 -36.56
C ARG A 740 -9.48 1.72 -35.45
N ARG A 741 -9.96 2.54 -34.51
CA ARG A 741 -9.20 2.92 -33.31
C ARG A 741 -8.83 1.71 -32.45
N ALA A 742 -9.78 0.80 -32.22
CA ALA A 742 -9.55 -0.41 -31.42
C ALA A 742 -8.51 -1.35 -32.08
N LEU A 743 -8.56 -1.54 -33.40
CA LEU A 743 -7.59 -2.34 -34.15
C LEU A 743 -6.17 -1.76 -34.07
N ALA A 744 -6.02 -0.43 -34.13
CA ALA A 744 -4.73 0.22 -33.95
C ALA A 744 -4.14 -0.01 -32.54
N ARG A 745 -4.97 -0.05 -31.50
CA ARG A 745 -4.56 -0.38 -30.12
C ARG A 745 -4.20 -1.85 -29.96
N ALA A 746 -4.96 -2.74 -30.60
CA ALA A 746 -4.71 -4.18 -30.61
C ALA A 746 -3.41 -4.57 -31.32
N ALA A 747 -2.86 -3.71 -32.18
CA ALA A 747 -1.62 -3.95 -32.90
C ALA A 747 -0.34 -3.78 -32.05
N ASP A 748 -0.42 -3.20 -30.85
CA ASP A 748 0.71 -3.02 -29.92
C ASP A 748 1.35 -4.35 -29.47
N GLN A 749 2.67 -4.37 -29.26
CA GLN A 749 3.43 -5.59 -28.95
C GLN A 749 2.99 -6.25 -27.64
N VAL A 750 2.74 -5.46 -26.60
CA VAL A 750 2.29 -5.98 -25.30
C VAL A 750 0.88 -6.53 -25.43
N THR A 751 0.01 -5.81 -26.14
CA THR A 751 -1.35 -6.25 -26.41
C THR A 751 -1.40 -7.60 -27.14
N ARG A 752 -0.52 -7.84 -28.11
CA ARG A 752 -0.44 -9.12 -28.84
C ARG A 752 0.01 -10.29 -27.96
N VAL A 753 0.84 -10.02 -26.95
CA VAL A 753 1.30 -11.06 -26.00
C VAL A 753 0.20 -11.40 -24.99
N ILE A 754 -0.46 -10.37 -24.47
CA ILE A 754 -1.40 -10.47 -23.35
C ILE A 754 -2.81 -10.85 -23.83
N ALA A 755 -3.32 -10.25 -24.90
CA ALA A 755 -4.70 -10.42 -25.35
C ALA A 755 -4.79 -10.67 -26.87
N PRO A 756 -4.24 -11.79 -27.37
CA PRO A 756 -4.15 -12.08 -28.80
C PRO A 756 -5.50 -12.19 -29.51
N HIS A 757 -6.57 -12.53 -28.77
CA HIS A 757 -7.93 -12.68 -29.30
C HIS A 757 -8.63 -11.34 -29.61
N MET A 758 -8.17 -10.21 -29.03
CA MET A 758 -8.84 -8.91 -29.20
C MET A 758 -8.99 -8.49 -30.66
N PHE A 759 -7.99 -8.78 -31.50
CA PHE A 759 -8.06 -8.42 -32.92
C PHE A 759 -9.22 -9.13 -33.62
N SER A 760 -9.46 -10.40 -33.31
CA SER A 760 -10.59 -11.18 -33.81
C SER A 760 -11.92 -10.61 -33.34
N VAL A 761 -12.02 -10.22 -32.06
CA VAL A 761 -13.24 -9.60 -31.50
C VAL A 761 -13.59 -8.31 -32.23
N HIS A 762 -12.60 -7.42 -32.42
CA HIS A 762 -12.82 -6.13 -33.08
C HIS A 762 -13.18 -6.29 -34.56
N LEU A 763 -12.55 -7.22 -35.29
CA LEU A 763 -12.91 -7.52 -36.68
C LEU A 763 -14.32 -8.14 -36.80
N THR A 764 -14.75 -8.95 -35.84
CA THR A 764 -16.12 -9.50 -35.81
C THR A 764 -17.15 -8.38 -35.65
N THR A 765 -16.88 -7.42 -34.76
CA THR A 765 -17.69 -6.19 -34.64
C THR A 765 -17.66 -5.36 -35.93
N ALA A 766 -16.49 -5.27 -36.60
CA ALA A 766 -16.37 -4.63 -37.90
C ALA A 766 -17.30 -5.26 -38.94
N ALA A 767 -17.40 -6.59 -38.96
CA ALA A 767 -18.25 -7.31 -39.91
C ALA A 767 -19.74 -6.93 -39.72
N ILE A 768 -20.22 -6.81 -38.48
CA ILE A 768 -21.59 -6.32 -38.20
C ILE A 768 -21.76 -4.91 -38.76
N ALA A 769 -20.84 -4.00 -38.44
CA ALA A 769 -20.91 -2.61 -38.86
C ALA A 769 -20.85 -2.44 -40.39
N LEU A 770 -19.93 -3.13 -41.06
CA LEU A 770 -19.77 -3.12 -42.51
C LEU A 770 -21.00 -3.69 -43.24
N THR A 771 -21.64 -4.71 -42.67
CA THR A 771 -22.87 -5.29 -43.24
C THR A 771 -24.02 -4.29 -43.24
N GLY A 772 -24.12 -3.46 -42.19
CA GLY A 772 -25.14 -2.42 -42.08
C GLY A 772 -24.82 -1.12 -42.83
N LEU A 773 -23.57 -0.89 -43.21
CA LEU A 773 -23.11 0.34 -43.87
C LEU A 773 -23.52 0.37 -45.35
N ASP A 774 -23.75 1.58 -45.88
CA ASP A 774 -23.98 1.85 -47.31
C ASP A 774 -25.05 0.95 -47.96
N GLY A 775 -26.07 0.55 -47.19
CA GLY A 775 -27.15 -0.33 -47.67
C GLY A 775 -26.69 -1.76 -47.98
N GLY A 776 -25.62 -2.25 -47.35
CA GLY A 776 -25.10 -3.62 -47.51
C GLY A 776 -24.03 -3.76 -48.59
N LEU A 777 -23.62 -2.68 -49.25
CA LEU A 777 -22.58 -2.71 -50.28
C LEU A 777 -21.22 -3.25 -49.78
N ARG A 778 -20.95 -3.10 -48.47
CA ARG A 778 -19.71 -3.57 -47.83
C ARG A 778 -19.82 -4.95 -47.19
N ALA A 779 -20.93 -5.67 -47.38
CA ALA A 779 -21.09 -7.03 -46.87
C ALA A 779 -20.03 -8.03 -47.39
N PRO A 780 -19.46 -7.93 -48.62
CA PRO A 780 -18.34 -8.77 -49.03
C PRO A 780 -17.07 -8.53 -48.19
N ASP A 781 -16.78 -7.27 -47.83
CA ASP A 781 -15.66 -6.94 -46.93
C ASP A 781 -15.90 -7.52 -45.53
N ALA A 782 -17.14 -7.48 -45.05
CA ALA A 782 -17.52 -8.10 -43.79
C ALA A 782 -17.27 -9.62 -43.77
N ALA A 783 -17.60 -10.34 -44.85
CA ALA A 783 -17.30 -11.77 -44.99
C ALA A 783 -15.78 -12.05 -44.96
N ARG A 784 -14.98 -11.21 -45.62
CA ARG A 784 -13.52 -11.30 -45.60
C ARG A 784 -12.96 -11.08 -44.20
N CYS A 785 -13.46 -10.07 -43.48
CA CYS A 785 -13.09 -9.83 -42.09
C CYS A 785 -13.38 -11.05 -41.20
N LEU A 786 -14.54 -11.70 -41.35
CA LEU A 786 -14.88 -12.91 -40.58
C LEU A 786 -13.92 -14.08 -40.86
N ALA A 787 -13.47 -14.25 -42.11
CA ALA A 787 -12.48 -15.27 -42.44
C ALA A 787 -11.14 -15.01 -41.77
N VAL A 788 -10.70 -13.75 -41.76
CA VAL A 788 -9.46 -13.35 -41.08
C VAL A 788 -9.60 -13.54 -39.57
N CYS A 789 -10.75 -13.22 -38.97
CA CYS A 789 -11.01 -13.48 -37.53
C CYS A 789 -10.69 -14.92 -37.16
N ASP A 790 -11.27 -15.87 -37.89
CA ASP A 790 -11.16 -17.30 -37.58
C ASP A 790 -9.72 -17.82 -37.75
N GLN A 791 -8.90 -17.18 -38.60
CA GLN A 791 -7.47 -17.49 -38.76
C GLN A 791 -6.58 -16.90 -37.66
N LEU A 792 -6.99 -15.79 -37.06
CA LEU A 792 -6.24 -15.10 -36.02
C LEU A 792 -6.42 -15.71 -34.64
N LEU A 793 -7.47 -16.51 -34.45
CA LEU A 793 -7.68 -17.19 -33.19
C LEU A 793 -6.57 -18.23 -32.93
N PRO A 794 -5.97 -18.25 -31.72
CA PRO A 794 -5.00 -19.26 -31.36
C PRO A 794 -5.55 -20.68 -31.57
N PRO A 795 -4.72 -21.66 -32.00
CA PRO A 795 -5.14 -23.05 -32.08
C PRO A 795 -5.82 -23.50 -30.78
N GLY A 796 -7.00 -24.11 -30.89
CA GLY A 796 -7.78 -24.55 -29.72
C GLY A 796 -8.54 -23.44 -28.97
N HIS A 797 -8.56 -22.18 -29.44
CA HIS A 797 -9.34 -21.08 -28.83
C HIS A 797 -10.78 -21.50 -28.58
N LEU A 798 -11.21 -21.38 -27.33
CA LEU A 798 -12.58 -21.63 -26.94
C LEU A 798 -13.26 -20.26 -26.83
N PRO A 799 -14.10 -19.89 -27.81
CA PRO A 799 -14.70 -18.57 -27.81
C PRO A 799 -15.62 -18.41 -26.60
N SER A 800 -15.58 -17.24 -25.96
CA SER A 800 -16.49 -16.89 -24.86
C SER A 800 -17.95 -16.91 -25.33
N VAL A 801 -18.90 -16.83 -24.39
CA VAL A 801 -20.32 -16.79 -24.76
C VAL A 801 -20.62 -15.58 -25.64
N MET A 802 -20.06 -14.42 -25.30
CA MET A 802 -20.19 -13.20 -26.11
C MET A 802 -19.57 -13.36 -27.50
N GLU A 803 -18.35 -13.90 -27.61
CA GLU A 803 -17.69 -14.09 -28.91
C GLU A 803 -18.52 -14.98 -29.83
N ARG A 804 -19.12 -16.06 -29.30
CA ARG A 804 -20.00 -16.94 -30.08
C ARG A 804 -21.27 -16.24 -30.54
N GLU A 805 -21.91 -15.48 -29.66
CA GLU A 805 -23.15 -14.74 -29.97
C GLU A 805 -22.89 -13.68 -31.05
N VAL A 806 -21.86 -12.85 -30.88
CA VAL A 806 -21.52 -11.76 -31.80
C VAL A 806 -21.04 -12.31 -33.15
N ARG A 807 -20.26 -13.40 -33.17
CA ARG A 807 -19.82 -14.06 -34.41
C ARG A 807 -20.99 -14.67 -35.19
N ALA A 808 -21.97 -15.26 -34.49
CA ALA A 808 -23.17 -15.82 -35.10
C ALA A 808 -24.10 -14.72 -35.65
N GLU A 809 -24.24 -13.62 -34.92
CA GLU A 809 -24.98 -12.43 -35.37
C GLU A 809 -24.37 -11.84 -36.64
N ALA A 810 -23.04 -11.63 -36.65
CA ALA A 810 -22.31 -11.13 -37.80
C ALA A 810 -22.51 -12.02 -39.03
N GLU A 811 -22.35 -13.33 -38.88
CA GLU A 811 -22.53 -14.27 -40.00
C GLU A 811 -23.96 -14.27 -40.54
N ALA A 812 -24.95 -14.33 -39.66
CA ALA A 812 -26.34 -14.30 -40.05
C ALA A 812 -26.69 -13.00 -40.80
N GLY A 813 -26.17 -11.87 -40.33
CA GLY A 813 -26.33 -10.57 -41.00
C GLY A 813 -25.72 -10.55 -42.39
N VAL A 814 -24.46 -10.99 -42.53
CA VAL A 814 -23.76 -11.00 -43.83
C VAL A 814 -24.47 -11.94 -44.81
N ARG A 815 -24.83 -13.15 -44.36
CA ARG A 815 -25.56 -14.14 -45.19
C ARG A 815 -26.93 -13.63 -45.61
N ALA A 816 -27.63 -12.87 -44.76
CA ALA A 816 -28.92 -12.27 -45.11
C ALA A 816 -28.81 -11.23 -46.24
N VAL A 817 -27.69 -10.51 -46.34
CA VAL A 817 -27.45 -9.50 -47.39
C VAL A 817 -26.89 -10.13 -48.68
N LEU A 818 -25.92 -11.03 -48.58
CA LEU A 818 -25.21 -11.60 -49.73
C LEU A 818 -25.84 -12.89 -50.30
N GLY A 819 -26.52 -13.66 -49.46
CA GLY A 819 -26.84 -15.06 -49.72
C GLY A 819 -25.63 -15.99 -49.56
N ASP A 820 -25.88 -17.29 -49.38
CA ASP A 820 -24.86 -18.27 -48.99
C ASP A 820 -23.68 -18.38 -49.98
N ALA A 821 -23.96 -18.45 -51.30
CA ALA A 821 -22.91 -18.65 -52.29
C ALA A 821 -21.91 -17.48 -52.38
N ALA A 822 -22.41 -16.25 -52.25
CA ALA A 822 -21.56 -15.06 -52.28
C ALA A 822 -20.81 -14.85 -50.96
N TYR A 823 -21.42 -15.24 -49.83
CA TYR A 823 -20.73 -15.31 -48.54
C TYR A 823 -19.54 -16.27 -48.60
N GLU A 824 -19.74 -17.53 -49.02
CA GLU A 824 -18.66 -18.52 -49.05
C GLU A 824 -17.50 -18.10 -49.96
N ALA A 825 -17.80 -17.44 -51.09
CA ALA A 825 -16.77 -16.91 -51.99
C ALA A 825 -15.94 -15.79 -51.35
N ALA A 826 -16.61 -14.80 -50.73
CA ALA A 826 -15.93 -13.69 -50.07
C ALA A 826 -15.18 -14.12 -48.79
N TYR A 827 -15.74 -15.07 -48.04
CA TYR A 827 -15.08 -15.68 -46.88
C TYR A 827 -13.81 -16.42 -47.31
N ALA A 828 -13.86 -17.24 -48.38
CA ALA A 828 -12.68 -17.91 -48.91
C ALA A 828 -11.58 -16.93 -49.37
N GLU A 829 -11.95 -15.79 -49.97
CA GLU A 829 -11.02 -14.72 -50.36
C GLU A 829 -10.35 -14.07 -49.15
N GLY A 830 -11.10 -13.84 -48.07
CA GLY A 830 -10.57 -13.30 -46.81
C GLY A 830 -9.50 -14.19 -46.18
N GLY A 831 -9.55 -15.50 -46.43
CA GLY A 831 -8.57 -16.45 -45.90
C GLY A 831 -7.15 -16.29 -46.44
N GLY A 832 -6.91 -15.39 -47.40
CA GLY A 832 -5.57 -15.04 -47.89
C GLY A 832 -5.04 -13.69 -47.39
N LEU A 833 -5.81 -12.93 -46.61
CA LEU A 833 -5.46 -11.56 -46.22
C LEU A 833 -4.58 -11.53 -44.97
N SER A 834 -3.62 -10.61 -44.96
CA SER A 834 -2.86 -10.24 -43.78
C SER A 834 -3.68 -9.37 -42.81
N LEU A 835 -3.19 -9.23 -41.57
CA LEU A 835 -3.75 -8.33 -40.56
C LEU A 835 -3.87 -6.88 -41.04
N GLU A 836 -2.87 -6.39 -41.77
CA GLU A 836 -2.86 -5.02 -42.29
C GLU A 836 -3.89 -4.84 -43.42
N GLU A 837 -4.02 -5.83 -44.29
CA GLU A 837 -5.02 -5.83 -45.37
C GLU A 837 -6.44 -5.92 -44.80
N ALA A 838 -6.67 -6.76 -43.79
CA ALA A 838 -7.96 -6.86 -43.10
C ALA A 838 -8.32 -5.58 -42.35
N ALA A 839 -7.36 -4.92 -41.69
CA ALA A 839 -7.58 -3.62 -41.06
C ALA A 839 -7.87 -2.53 -42.09
N ALA A 840 -7.29 -2.59 -43.30
CA ALA A 840 -7.58 -1.65 -44.38
C ALA A 840 -9.00 -1.80 -44.97
N LEU A 841 -9.66 -2.94 -44.74
CA LEU A 841 -11.08 -3.12 -45.06
C LEU A 841 -12.01 -2.41 -44.09
N VAL A 842 -11.53 -1.88 -42.95
CA VAL A 842 -12.33 -1.20 -41.92
C VAL A 842 -12.10 0.30 -41.97
#